data_AF-A0A131YH60-F1
#
_entry.id   AF-A0A131YH60-F1
#
_cell.length_a   1.000
_cell.length_b   1.000
_cell.length_c   1.000
_cell.angle_alpha   90.00
_cell.angle_beta   90.00
_cell.angle_gamma   90.00
#
_symmetry.space_group_name_H-M   'P 1'
#
loop_
_entity.id
_entity.type
_entity.pdbx_description
1 polymer ?
#
loop_
_entity_poly.entity_id
_entity_poly.type
_entity_poly.pdbx_seq_one_letter_code
_entity_poly.pdbx_strand_id
1 'polypeptide(L)'
;MKLHDCNHNFYGIKTAIFVEITGEPVPTVTASIKEKVAPYLSRPKLPVLRLEDGTTLFNANAICRFLWEKSGKNSVLIEDEEWCEWEAVKLQPAVAAALLEHIQHGKVDSDIQAALKALLRHLDCLISQHSTLSKNAQGLGFADVIVWSSILPLKTVDSLFTGLVVPFKALCKWFSHLEENESLQKALKLVLPKDGCKEFKESLSAFAPQYSPTATPKAADTVPLRASLNCTQTSVEEKEHTLSAEEIDKAFQIWTDSRNKATELKKRTAPILPKKGEKNILITSALPYVNNVPHLGNIVGSVLSADVFARYCRLRDWNTLYVCGTDEYGTATETKALELGITPREICDRFNKIHSDIYRWFNISFDHFGRTTTEQQTKIAQEIFLELHKNGYLREEVVEQLYCSHCDRFLADRFVEGTCPFCGYEDARGDQCDLCSKLINPTELKEARCKLCKEHPVLKTSGHLFIDLPKIEPAFMEWFKKKTSEDQWTQTAKVIASAWLRDGLKPRCITRDLKWGTPVPLQNYKDKVFYVWFDAPIGYLSITANYTSDWELWWKQPDQVKLYQFMAKDNVPFHAIVFPMTQLGTHQSYTSVDHLMAVEYLNYEDAKFSKSRGVGVFGNDAQDTGIPADVWRFYLMYQRPENQDTSFCWSDLQLKNNSELLNNLGNFVNRALTFLFNNFGGVVPELNILEEDKVVIAKLSAQLGHYINFMDKVRLRDSIRCILSISRIGNQYIQFHKPWELVKGTPEQKLRSASIMALCANVACLLAGLLHPFMPETSEALRQQLNVPMLKLEAYFAPLLKAGHKMNKPLPLFKKIEQETIDTLKKRFEGKMPSPAKVMNGHKDTTVNSVNNHASGDTSSNAEELTHQVQVQGNKVRELKAAKADKAAIDKEVARLLDLKKQLAAVLGEELPPPTNQKRGGQKKKK
;
A
#
# COMPACT_ATOMS: atom_id res chain seq x y z
N MET A 1 -23.45 -17.98 -21.10
CA MET A 1 -22.85 -16.59 -21.12
C MET A 1 -23.42 -15.78 -22.29
N LYS A 2 -23.43 -14.44 -22.25
CA LYS A 2 -23.83 -13.57 -23.38
C LYS A 2 -22.90 -12.36 -23.50
N LEU A 3 -22.33 -12.11 -24.68
CA LEU A 3 -21.49 -10.93 -24.94
C LEU A 3 -22.37 -9.82 -25.54
N HIS A 4 -22.61 -8.76 -24.79
CA HIS A 4 -23.30 -7.58 -25.28
C HIS A 4 -22.29 -6.63 -25.91
N ASP A 5 -22.49 -6.29 -27.18
CA ASP A 5 -21.63 -5.36 -27.91
C ASP A 5 -22.42 -4.62 -29.00
N CYS A 6 -21.87 -3.54 -29.54
CA CYS A 6 -22.43 -2.86 -30.71
C CYS A 6 -21.66 -3.24 -31.98
N ASN A 7 -22.31 -3.07 -33.14
CA ASN A 7 -21.65 -3.35 -34.42
C ASN A 7 -20.41 -2.44 -34.57
N HIS A 8 -19.29 -3.04 -35.01
CA HIS A 8 -18.02 -2.35 -35.22
C HIS A 8 -17.57 -1.50 -34.01
N ASN A 9 -17.66 -2.07 -32.80
CA ASN A 9 -17.11 -1.44 -31.60
C ASN A 9 -15.57 -1.52 -31.57
N PHE A 10 -14.88 -0.38 -31.66
CA PHE A 10 -13.41 -0.32 -31.54
C PHE A 10 -12.90 -1.00 -30.26
N TYR A 11 -13.56 -0.79 -29.13
CA TYR A 11 -13.16 -1.36 -27.83
C TYR A 11 -13.58 -2.84 -27.69
N GLY A 12 -14.46 -3.32 -28.58
CA GLY A 12 -14.97 -4.69 -28.62
C GLY A 12 -14.19 -5.65 -29.53
N ILE A 13 -13.31 -5.11 -30.39
CA ILE A 13 -12.53 -5.91 -31.37
C ILE A 13 -11.79 -7.06 -30.69
N LYS A 14 -11.06 -6.77 -29.60
CA LYS A 14 -10.31 -7.79 -28.86
C LYS A 14 -11.23 -8.84 -28.25
N THR A 15 -12.37 -8.46 -27.69
CA THR A 15 -13.31 -9.44 -27.10
C THR A 15 -13.93 -10.34 -28.16
N ALA A 16 -14.26 -9.80 -29.33
CA ALA A 16 -14.79 -10.58 -30.44
C ALA A 16 -13.74 -11.55 -31.02
N ILE A 17 -12.48 -11.13 -31.12
CA ILE A 17 -11.36 -12.02 -31.48
C ILE A 17 -11.22 -13.14 -30.45
N PHE A 18 -11.28 -12.81 -29.16
CA PHE A 18 -11.15 -13.80 -28.09
C PHE A 18 -12.30 -14.81 -28.06
N VAL A 19 -13.54 -14.41 -28.36
CA VAL A 19 -14.66 -15.36 -28.52
C VAL A 19 -14.36 -16.36 -29.64
N GLU A 20 -13.90 -15.89 -30.80
CA GLU A 20 -13.63 -16.76 -31.94
C GLU A 20 -12.46 -17.72 -31.70
N ILE A 21 -11.33 -17.22 -31.17
CA ILE A 21 -10.14 -18.07 -30.96
C ILE A 21 -10.31 -19.04 -29.80
N THR A 22 -11.14 -18.73 -28.80
CA THR A 22 -11.38 -19.64 -27.67
C THR A 22 -12.40 -20.72 -28.01
N GLY A 23 -13.26 -20.49 -29.00
CA GLY A 23 -14.33 -21.42 -29.38
C GLY A 23 -15.42 -21.54 -28.32
N GLU A 24 -15.43 -20.67 -27.31
CA GLU A 24 -16.44 -20.66 -26.26
C GLU A 24 -17.83 -20.30 -26.83
N PRO A 25 -18.91 -21.02 -26.45
CA PRO A 25 -20.26 -20.76 -26.95
C PRO A 25 -20.84 -19.49 -26.29
N VAL A 26 -20.37 -18.32 -26.74
CA VAL A 26 -20.78 -17.00 -26.25
C VAL A 26 -21.58 -16.30 -27.36
N PRO A 27 -22.92 -16.36 -27.35
CA PRO A 27 -23.72 -15.59 -28.31
C PRO A 27 -23.51 -14.09 -28.09
N THR A 28 -23.19 -13.39 -29.18
CA THR A 28 -23.14 -11.93 -29.22
C THR A 28 -24.56 -11.36 -29.32
N VAL A 29 -24.92 -10.47 -28.40
CA VAL A 29 -26.18 -9.74 -28.39
C VAL A 29 -25.90 -8.29 -28.78
N THR A 30 -26.47 -7.84 -29.90
CA THR A 30 -26.35 -6.45 -30.33
C THR A 30 -27.05 -5.53 -29.31
N ALA A 31 -26.29 -4.63 -28.70
CA ALA A 31 -26.77 -3.62 -27.77
C ALA A 31 -26.58 -2.21 -28.35
N SER A 32 -27.46 -1.28 -28.02
CA SER A 32 -27.26 0.13 -28.40
C SER A 32 -26.10 0.72 -27.59
N ILE A 33 -25.31 1.62 -28.19
CA ILE A 33 -24.21 2.28 -27.48
C ILE A 33 -24.65 3.13 -26.28
N LYS A 34 -25.95 3.48 -26.24
CA LYS A 34 -26.60 4.21 -25.14
C LYS A 34 -27.22 3.29 -24.10
N GLU A 35 -27.25 1.99 -24.35
CA GLU A 35 -27.88 0.99 -23.49
C GLU A 35 -27.00 0.65 -22.28
N LYS A 36 -27.60 0.65 -21.08
CA LYS A 36 -26.90 0.27 -19.85
C LYS A 36 -27.07 -1.23 -19.57
N VAL A 37 -26.26 -2.05 -20.24
CA VAL A 37 -26.24 -3.52 -20.04
C VAL A 37 -25.83 -3.90 -18.61
N ALA A 38 -24.89 -3.16 -18.02
CA ALA A 38 -24.53 -3.23 -16.61
C ALA A 38 -25.21 -2.07 -15.85
N PRO A 39 -26.36 -2.29 -15.18
CA PRO A 39 -27.23 -1.23 -14.68
C PRO A 39 -26.59 -0.35 -13.59
N TYR A 40 -25.58 -0.87 -12.89
CA TYR A 40 -24.85 -0.17 -11.84
C TYR A 40 -23.74 0.76 -12.37
N LEU A 41 -23.46 0.77 -13.69
CA LEU A 41 -22.52 1.71 -14.27
C LEU A 41 -23.14 3.11 -14.45
N SER A 42 -22.39 4.13 -14.08
CA SER A 42 -22.81 5.53 -14.22
C SER A 42 -23.01 5.93 -15.68
N ARG A 43 -22.26 5.32 -16.62
CA ARG A 43 -22.37 5.51 -18.07
C ARG A 43 -22.50 4.16 -18.79
N PRO A 44 -23.20 4.10 -19.93
CA PRO A 44 -23.15 2.94 -20.83
C PRO A 44 -21.70 2.57 -21.16
N LYS A 45 -21.40 1.28 -21.20
CA LYS A 45 -20.11 0.72 -21.65
C LYS A 45 -20.39 -0.51 -22.49
N LEU A 46 -19.62 -0.69 -23.56
CA LEU A 46 -19.54 -1.90 -24.37
C LEU A 46 -18.07 -2.12 -24.75
N PRO A 47 -17.58 -3.37 -24.83
CA PRO A 47 -18.29 -4.63 -24.68
C PRO A 47 -18.60 -4.98 -23.21
N VAL A 48 -19.64 -5.79 -22.97
CA VAL A 48 -20.00 -6.34 -21.64
C VAL A 48 -20.31 -7.83 -21.75
N LEU A 49 -19.58 -8.68 -21.04
CA LEU A 49 -19.88 -10.11 -20.91
C LEU A 49 -20.76 -10.35 -19.68
N ARG A 50 -21.97 -10.89 -19.88
CA ARG A 50 -22.85 -11.36 -18.79
C ARG A 50 -22.67 -12.87 -18.60
N LEU A 51 -22.33 -13.26 -17.38
CA LEU A 51 -22.19 -14.63 -16.94
C LEU A 51 -23.55 -15.22 -16.49
N GLU A 52 -23.60 -16.53 -16.30
CA GLU A 52 -24.84 -17.27 -15.97
C GLU A 52 -25.35 -17.00 -14.56
N ASP A 53 -24.45 -16.65 -13.64
CA ASP A 53 -24.73 -16.27 -12.25
C ASP A 53 -25.23 -14.81 -12.13
N GLY A 54 -25.35 -14.08 -13.26
CA GLY A 54 -25.74 -12.68 -13.30
C GLY A 54 -24.57 -11.69 -13.17
N THR A 55 -23.34 -12.16 -12.95
CA THR A 55 -22.13 -11.32 -12.93
C THR A 55 -21.89 -10.70 -14.31
N THR A 56 -21.43 -9.44 -14.35
CA THR A 56 -21.09 -8.77 -15.63
C THR A 56 -19.67 -8.25 -15.63
N LEU A 57 -18.86 -8.66 -16.61
CA LEU A 57 -17.54 -8.12 -16.89
C LEU A 57 -17.67 -7.03 -17.96
N PHE A 58 -17.12 -5.84 -17.70
CA PHE A 58 -17.27 -4.65 -18.58
C PHE A 58 -15.91 -4.02 -18.95
N ASN A 59 -14.81 -4.72 -18.66
CA ASN A 59 -13.46 -4.38 -19.11
C ASN A 59 -13.05 -5.39 -20.17
N ALA A 60 -12.65 -4.91 -21.36
CA ALA A 60 -12.34 -5.77 -22.50
C ALA A 60 -11.18 -6.74 -22.20
N ASN A 61 -10.12 -6.31 -21.52
CA ASN A 61 -8.99 -7.19 -21.17
C ASN A 61 -9.41 -8.24 -20.12
N ALA A 62 -10.28 -7.87 -19.17
CA ALA A 62 -10.84 -8.83 -18.20
C ALA A 62 -11.76 -9.86 -18.86
N ILE A 63 -12.54 -9.45 -19.87
CA ILE A 63 -13.36 -10.36 -20.68
C ILE A 63 -12.47 -11.33 -21.45
N CYS A 64 -11.44 -10.82 -22.14
CA CYS A 64 -10.48 -11.64 -22.88
C CYS A 64 -9.78 -12.67 -21.98
N ARG A 65 -9.31 -12.25 -20.80
CA ARG A 65 -8.71 -13.13 -19.79
C ARG A 65 -9.67 -14.25 -19.38
N PHE A 66 -10.89 -13.87 -19.00
CA PHE A 66 -11.90 -14.83 -18.57
C PHE A 66 -12.19 -15.88 -19.66
N LEU A 67 -12.36 -15.45 -20.91
CA LEU A 67 -12.58 -16.36 -22.04
C LEU A 67 -11.37 -17.28 -22.28
N TRP A 68 -10.17 -16.72 -22.19
CA TRP A 68 -8.93 -17.46 -22.40
C TRP A 68 -8.71 -18.53 -21.34
N GLU A 69 -8.81 -18.18 -20.05
CA GLU A 69 -8.67 -19.11 -18.94
C GLU A 69 -9.76 -20.18 -18.95
N LYS A 70 -11.00 -19.81 -19.29
CA LYS A 70 -12.12 -20.75 -19.40
C LYS A 70 -11.93 -21.78 -20.50
N SER A 71 -11.32 -21.40 -21.62
CA SER A 71 -11.04 -22.30 -22.75
C SER A 71 -9.99 -23.37 -22.44
N GLY A 72 -9.33 -23.31 -21.27
CA GLY A 72 -8.25 -24.22 -20.89
C GLY A 72 -6.96 -24.04 -21.71
N LYS A 73 -6.87 -22.98 -22.52
CA LYS A 73 -5.63 -22.55 -23.17
C LYS A 73 -4.64 -22.02 -22.12
N ASN A 74 -3.34 -22.11 -22.42
CA ASN A 74 -2.20 -21.70 -21.58
C ASN A 74 -2.54 -20.67 -20.50
N SER A 75 -2.14 -20.94 -19.25
CA SER A 75 -2.32 -20.03 -18.12
C SER A 75 -1.77 -18.63 -18.42
N VAL A 76 -2.55 -17.59 -18.14
CA VAL A 76 -2.11 -16.19 -18.23
C VAL A 76 -1.02 -15.96 -17.19
N LEU A 77 0.16 -15.52 -17.64
CA LEU A 77 1.30 -15.24 -16.76
C LEU A 77 1.24 -13.79 -16.25
N ILE A 78 1.96 -13.50 -15.16
CA ILE A 78 2.07 -12.12 -14.62
C ILE A 78 2.59 -11.13 -15.68
N GLU A 79 3.51 -11.57 -16.53
CA GLU A 79 4.08 -10.75 -17.61
C GLU A 79 3.02 -10.39 -18.68
N ASP A 80 2.02 -11.26 -18.88
CA ASP A 80 0.91 -10.97 -19.77
C ASP A 80 -0.02 -9.87 -19.20
N GLU A 81 -0.13 -9.79 -17.87
CA GLU A 81 -0.90 -8.74 -17.20
C GLU A 81 -0.25 -7.36 -17.36
N GLU A 82 1.09 -7.29 -17.31
CA GLU A 82 1.83 -6.05 -17.57
C GLU A 82 1.55 -5.53 -19.00
N TRP A 83 1.46 -6.43 -19.97
CA TRP A 83 1.09 -6.07 -21.34
C TRP A 83 -0.36 -5.61 -21.47
N CYS A 84 -1.30 -6.26 -20.76
CA CYS A 84 -2.68 -5.78 -20.69
C CYS A 84 -2.80 -4.39 -20.10
N GLU A 85 -2.05 -4.08 -19.05
CA GLU A 85 -2.05 -2.74 -18.45
C GLU A 85 -1.40 -1.72 -19.38
N TRP A 86 -0.22 -2.02 -19.92
CA TRP A 86 0.49 -1.14 -20.84
C TRP A 86 -0.35 -0.82 -22.09
N GLU A 87 -1.02 -1.83 -22.65
CA GLU A 87 -1.89 -1.67 -23.80
C GLU A 87 -3.10 -0.78 -23.48
N ALA A 88 -3.81 -1.06 -22.39
CA ALA A 88 -5.01 -0.32 -22.01
C ALA A 88 -4.73 1.14 -21.63
N VAL A 89 -3.56 1.41 -21.04
CA VAL A 89 -3.20 2.76 -20.53
C VAL A 89 -2.48 3.58 -21.59
N LYS A 90 -1.69 2.97 -22.48
CA LYS A 90 -0.83 3.70 -23.43
C LYS A 90 -1.22 3.45 -24.88
N LEU A 91 -1.26 2.21 -25.32
CA LEU A 91 -1.37 1.88 -26.75
C LEU A 91 -2.77 2.11 -27.32
N GLN A 92 -3.81 1.49 -26.74
CA GLN A 92 -5.18 1.61 -27.26
C GLN A 92 -5.70 3.04 -27.23
N PRO A 93 -5.45 3.87 -26.18
CA PRO A 93 -5.81 5.27 -26.21
C PRO A 93 -5.12 6.06 -27.34
N ALA A 94 -3.83 5.79 -27.61
CA ALA A 94 -3.10 6.45 -28.70
C ALA A 94 -3.63 6.04 -30.08
N VAL A 95 -3.95 4.76 -30.28
CA VAL A 95 -4.58 4.26 -31.52
C VAL A 95 -5.99 4.85 -31.70
N ALA A 96 -6.79 4.88 -30.63
CA ALA A 96 -8.13 5.48 -30.64
C ALA A 96 -8.08 6.96 -31.02
N ALA A 97 -7.14 7.72 -30.44
CA ALA A 97 -6.94 9.13 -30.76
C ALA A 97 -6.56 9.33 -32.23
N ALA A 98 -5.59 8.56 -32.74
CA ALA A 98 -5.16 8.65 -34.14
C ALA A 98 -6.30 8.34 -35.12
N LEU A 99 -7.10 7.29 -34.85
CA LEU A 99 -8.23 6.94 -35.70
C LEU A 99 -9.36 7.97 -35.62
N LEU A 100 -9.72 8.42 -34.43
CA LEU A 100 -10.77 9.42 -34.26
C LEU A 100 -10.41 10.74 -34.94
N GLU A 101 -9.16 11.18 -34.80
CA GLU A 101 -8.69 12.40 -35.45
C GLU A 101 -8.67 12.27 -36.97
N HIS A 102 -8.20 11.13 -37.50
CA HIS A 102 -8.26 10.87 -38.94
C HIS A 102 -9.70 10.85 -39.46
N ILE A 103 -10.64 10.24 -38.73
CA ILE A 103 -12.07 10.22 -39.09
C ILE A 103 -12.67 11.64 -39.08
N GLN A 104 -12.23 12.50 -38.18
CA GLN A 104 -12.76 13.87 -38.02
C GLN A 104 -12.12 14.87 -39.00
N HIS A 105 -10.82 14.74 -39.28
CA HIS A 105 -10.03 15.76 -39.95
C HIS A 105 -9.30 15.27 -41.22
N GLY A 106 -9.36 13.98 -41.54
CA GLY A 106 -8.69 13.36 -42.69
C GLY A 106 -7.17 13.24 -42.55
N LYS A 107 -6.59 13.77 -41.46
CA LYS A 107 -5.17 13.72 -41.11
C LYS A 107 -5.03 13.56 -39.59
N VAL A 108 -3.86 13.10 -39.16
CA VAL A 108 -3.51 12.93 -37.73
C VAL A 108 -2.43 13.93 -37.36
N ASP A 109 -2.57 14.58 -36.21
CA ASP A 109 -1.64 15.55 -35.65
C ASP A 109 -0.25 14.95 -35.49
N SER A 110 0.78 15.78 -35.66
CA SER A 110 2.18 15.35 -35.57
C SER A 110 2.55 14.78 -34.21
N ASP A 111 1.93 15.28 -33.14
CA ASP A 111 2.23 14.88 -31.76
C ASP A 111 1.62 13.51 -31.45
N ILE A 112 0.37 13.27 -31.90
CA ILE A 112 -0.27 11.95 -31.81
C ILE A 112 0.52 10.92 -32.63
N GLN A 113 0.95 11.28 -33.85
CA GLN A 113 1.79 10.40 -34.66
C GLN A 113 3.13 10.10 -33.99
N ALA A 114 3.78 11.10 -33.39
CA ALA A 114 5.06 10.92 -32.70
C ALA A 114 4.92 10.01 -31.46
N ALA A 115 3.88 10.23 -30.66
CA ALA A 115 3.59 9.42 -29.47
C ALA A 115 3.32 7.96 -29.86
N LEU A 116 2.47 7.72 -30.87
CA LEU A 116 2.17 6.37 -31.34
C LEU A 116 3.41 5.71 -31.96
N LYS A 117 4.23 6.42 -32.75
CA LYS A 117 5.50 5.90 -33.27
C LYS A 117 6.47 5.49 -32.16
N ALA A 118 6.51 6.23 -31.05
CA ALA A 118 7.36 5.87 -29.91
C ALA A 118 6.92 4.56 -29.25
N LEU A 119 5.61 4.36 -29.07
CA LEU A 119 5.04 3.12 -28.53
C LEU A 119 5.28 1.94 -29.47
N LEU A 120 5.09 2.12 -30.78
CA LEU A 120 5.34 1.08 -31.78
C LEU A 120 6.83 0.74 -31.90
N ARG A 121 7.73 1.73 -31.76
CA ARG A 121 9.19 1.50 -31.70
C ARG A 121 9.58 0.69 -30.48
N HIS A 122 8.98 0.97 -29.33
CA HIS A 122 9.21 0.21 -28.11
C HIS A 122 8.81 -1.26 -28.30
N LEU A 123 7.64 -1.49 -28.89
CA LEU A 123 7.15 -2.83 -29.20
C LEU A 123 8.04 -3.56 -30.23
N ASP A 124 8.44 -2.89 -31.32
CA ASP A 124 9.35 -3.42 -32.33
C ASP A 124 10.69 -3.84 -31.72
N CYS A 125 11.25 -3.06 -30.80
CA CYS A 125 12.50 -3.38 -30.12
C CYS A 125 12.38 -4.65 -29.26
N LEU A 126 11.26 -4.83 -28.55
CA LEU A 126 11.04 -6.00 -27.71
C LEU A 126 10.82 -7.26 -28.54
N ILE A 127 10.00 -7.17 -29.58
CA ILE A 127 9.73 -8.30 -30.50
C ILE A 127 10.95 -8.61 -31.38
N SER A 128 11.86 -7.66 -31.60
CA SER A 128 13.13 -7.95 -32.28
C SER A 128 14.03 -8.90 -31.47
N GLN A 129 13.84 -8.94 -30.14
CA GLN A 129 14.59 -9.80 -29.23
C GLN A 129 13.86 -11.11 -28.92
N HIS A 130 12.55 -11.18 -29.14
CA HIS A 130 11.68 -12.31 -28.80
C HIS A 130 10.62 -12.56 -29.88
N SER A 131 10.39 -13.81 -30.28
CA SER A 131 9.41 -14.14 -31.33
C SER A 131 7.94 -13.89 -30.94
N THR A 132 7.65 -13.85 -29.63
CA THR A 132 6.32 -13.61 -29.05
C THR A 132 6.45 -12.73 -27.79
N LEU A 133 5.37 -12.05 -27.41
CA LEU A 133 5.26 -11.27 -26.17
C LEU A 133 5.03 -12.16 -24.95
N SER A 134 4.19 -13.21 -25.09
CA SER A 134 3.99 -14.20 -24.03
C SER A 134 5.18 -15.17 -23.97
N LYS A 135 5.87 -15.24 -22.83
CA LYS A 135 6.94 -16.24 -22.60
C LYS A 135 6.32 -17.63 -22.44
N ASN A 136 6.99 -18.65 -22.97
CA ASN A 136 6.60 -20.07 -22.94
C ASN A 136 5.36 -20.47 -23.78
N ALA A 137 4.82 -19.59 -24.61
CA ALA A 137 3.76 -19.97 -25.54
C ALA A 137 4.34 -20.77 -26.73
N GLN A 138 4.06 -22.07 -26.82
CA GLN A 138 4.20 -22.82 -28.07
C GLN A 138 3.01 -22.47 -28.98
N GLY A 139 3.06 -21.30 -29.64
CA GLY A 139 2.01 -20.81 -30.55
C GLY A 139 1.45 -19.45 -30.14
N LEU A 140 0.12 -19.30 -30.20
CA LEU A 140 -0.58 -18.03 -29.97
C LEU A 140 -0.52 -17.61 -28.48
N GLY A 141 0.21 -16.54 -28.18
CA GLY A 141 0.31 -15.96 -26.83
C GLY A 141 -0.88 -15.06 -26.47
N PHE A 142 -1.26 -15.01 -25.19
CA PHE A 142 -2.36 -14.16 -24.72
C PHE A 142 -2.04 -12.67 -24.92
N ALA A 143 -0.87 -12.23 -24.45
CA ALA A 143 -0.42 -10.84 -24.61
C ALA A 143 -0.25 -10.48 -26.08
N ASP A 144 0.20 -11.43 -26.91
CA ASP A 144 0.35 -11.22 -28.35
C ASP A 144 -0.97 -10.80 -28.99
N VAL A 145 -2.06 -11.54 -28.72
CA VAL A 145 -3.38 -11.25 -29.29
C VAL A 145 -3.95 -9.93 -28.75
N ILE A 146 -3.76 -9.63 -27.46
CA ILE A 146 -4.22 -8.37 -26.84
C ILE A 146 -3.58 -7.16 -27.50
N VAL A 147 -2.24 -7.16 -27.61
CA VAL A 147 -1.50 -6.02 -28.18
C VAL A 147 -1.77 -5.92 -29.68
N TRP A 148 -1.74 -7.05 -30.40
CA TRP A 148 -2.00 -7.09 -31.84
C TRP A 148 -3.39 -6.57 -32.20
N SER A 149 -4.43 -7.04 -31.52
CA SER A 149 -5.82 -6.63 -31.75
C SER A 149 -6.06 -5.13 -31.52
N SER A 150 -5.21 -4.48 -30.74
CA SER A 150 -5.30 -3.05 -30.44
C SER A 150 -4.63 -2.18 -31.52
N ILE A 151 -3.69 -2.74 -32.29
CA ILE A 151 -3.02 -2.09 -33.43
C ILE A 151 -3.80 -2.32 -34.72
N LEU A 152 -4.41 -3.50 -34.84
CA LEU A 152 -5.17 -3.97 -36.01
C LEU A 152 -6.10 -2.93 -36.65
N PRO A 153 -6.85 -2.09 -35.89
CA PRO A 153 -7.77 -1.11 -36.49
C PRO A 153 -7.06 -0.08 -37.38
N LEU A 154 -5.76 0.16 -37.21
CA LEU A 154 -4.98 1.03 -38.09
C LEU A 154 -4.95 0.53 -39.54
N LYS A 155 -5.12 -0.78 -39.80
CA LYS A 155 -5.21 -1.34 -41.16
C LYS A 155 -6.42 -0.87 -41.94
N THR A 156 -7.44 -0.31 -41.27
CA THR A 156 -8.60 0.28 -41.95
C THR A 156 -8.29 1.61 -42.63
N VAL A 157 -7.05 2.10 -42.49
CA VAL A 157 -6.52 3.31 -43.14
C VAL A 157 -5.10 3.04 -43.66
N ASP A 158 -4.98 2.71 -44.94
CA ASP A 158 -3.71 2.31 -45.57
C ASP A 158 -2.56 3.31 -45.33
N SER A 159 -2.85 4.61 -45.39
CA SER A 159 -1.85 5.66 -45.19
C SER A 159 -1.33 5.70 -43.74
N LEU A 160 -2.18 5.45 -42.74
CA LEU A 160 -1.78 5.40 -41.34
C LEU A 160 -0.99 4.14 -41.03
N PHE A 161 -1.46 2.98 -41.50
CA PHE A 161 -0.73 1.73 -41.30
C PHE A 161 0.66 1.78 -41.97
N THR A 162 0.73 2.31 -43.20
CA THR A 162 1.99 2.48 -43.93
C THR A 162 2.91 3.50 -43.27
N GLY A 163 2.36 4.60 -42.72
CA GLY A 163 3.16 5.65 -42.08
C GLY A 163 3.62 5.34 -40.66
N LEU A 164 2.88 4.50 -39.93
CA LEU A 164 3.10 4.26 -38.50
C LEU A 164 3.62 2.86 -38.18
N VAL A 165 3.19 1.83 -38.91
CA VAL A 165 3.49 0.42 -38.58
C VAL A 165 4.56 -0.15 -39.52
N VAL A 166 4.42 0.05 -40.84
CA VAL A 166 5.36 -0.47 -41.86
C VAL A 166 6.84 -0.09 -41.65
N PRO A 167 7.20 1.08 -41.05
CA PRO A 167 8.59 1.39 -40.76
C PRO A 167 9.29 0.42 -39.78
N PHE A 168 8.53 -0.40 -39.04
CA PHE A 168 9.02 -1.29 -37.99
C PHE A 168 9.04 -2.75 -38.46
N LYS A 169 10.23 -3.24 -38.86
CA LYS A 169 10.38 -4.54 -39.54
C LYS A 169 10.05 -5.75 -38.66
N ALA A 170 10.42 -5.73 -37.38
CA ALA A 170 10.13 -6.85 -36.48
C ALA A 170 8.64 -6.89 -36.17
N LEU A 171 8.03 -5.72 -35.95
CA LEU A 171 6.60 -5.57 -35.78
C LEU A 171 5.81 -6.09 -37.00
N CYS A 172 6.22 -5.77 -38.23
CA CYS A 172 5.57 -6.30 -39.43
C CYS A 172 5.64 -7.82 -39.54
N LYS A 173 6.82 -8.42 -39.27
CA LYS A 173 6.98 -9.88 -39.28
C LYS A 173 6.08 -10.55 -38.24
N TRP A 174 5.99 -9.98 -37.05
CA TRP A 174 5.12 -10.46 -35.99
C TRP A 174 3.64 -10.33 -36.35
N PHE A 175 3.24 -9.22 -37.00
CA PHE A 175 1.90 -9.03 -37.53
C PHE A 175 1.53 -10.11 -38.56
N SER A 176 2.43 -10.39 -39.51
CA SER A 176 2.23 -11.44 -40.52
C SER A 176 2.15 -12.83 -39.89
N HIS A 177 3.00 -13.13 -38.91
CA HIS A 177 3.00 -14.41 -38.22
C HIS A 177 1.69 -14.68 -37.47
N LEU A 178 1.15 -13.68 -36.77
CA LEU A 178 -0.16 -13.81 -36.13
C LEU A 178 -1.29 -13.97 -37.16
N GLU A 179 -1.18 -13.29 -38.31
CA GLU A 179 -2.15 -13.39 -39.40
C GLU A 179 -2.10 -14.72 -40.17
N GLU A 180 -1.04 -15.52 -40.04
CA GLU A 180 -1.01 -16.89 -40.58
C GLU A 180 -1.94 -17.85 -39.81
N ASN A 181 -2.39 -17.47 -38.61
CA ASN A 181 -3.27 -18.29 -37.79
C ASN A 181 -4.71 -18.31 -38.35
N GLU A 182 -5.22 -19.49 -38.70
CA GLU A 182 -6.57 -19.66 -39.27
C GLU A 182 -7.70 -19.13 -38.37
N SER A 183 -7.58 -19.30 -37.04
CA SER A 183 -8.58 -18.81 -36.09
C SER A 183 -8.59 -17.28 -36.03
N LEU A 184 -7.43 -16.63 -36.10
CA LEU A 184 -7.34 -15.18 -36.20
C LEU A 184 -7.88 -14.66 -37.54
N GLN A 185 -7.59 -15.33 -38.66
CA GLN A 185 -8.15 -14.96 -39.97
C GLN A 185 -9.68 -15.03 -40.01
N LYS A 186 -10.26 -16.02 -39.34
CA LYS A 186 -11.72 -16.12 -39.19
C LYS A 186 -12.27 -14.97 -38.36
N ALA A 187 -11.60 -14.61 -37.26
CA ALA A 187 -11.97 -13.48 -36.42
C ALA A 187 -11.87 -12.14 -37.16
N LEU A 188 -10.83 -11.92 -37.98
CA LEU A 188 -10.61 -10.69 -38.75
C LEU A 188 -11.79 -10.35 -39.65
N LYS A 189 -12.39 -11.36 -40.30
CA LYS A 189 -13.56 -11.19 -41.17
C LYS A 189 -14.83 -10.74 -40.43
N LEU A 190 -14.87 -10.90 -39.10
CA LEU A 190 -16.01 -10.55 -38.26
C LEU A 190 -15.85 -9.18 -37.58
N VAL A 191 -14.61 -8.76 -37.31
CA VAL A 191 -14.34 -7.58 -36.46
C VAL A 191 -13.94 -6.32 -37.24
N LEU A 192 -13.31 -6.46 -38.41
CA LEU A 192 -12.92 -5.30 -39.20
C LEU A 192 -14.05 -4.85 -40.14
N PRO A 193 -14.38 -3.55 -40.17
CA PRO A 193 -15.39 -3.00 -41.05
C PRO A 193 -15.00 -3.11 -42.53
N LYS A 194 -15.98 -3.37 -43.40
CA LYS A 194 -15.76 -3.45 -44.85
C LYS A 194 -15.68 -2.07 -45.49
N ASP A 195 -16.35 -1.07 -44.92
CA ASP A 195 -16.41 0.31 -45.44
C ASP A 195 -15.39 1.25 -44.76
N GLY A 196 -14.41 0.67 -44.05
CA GLY A 196 -13.24 1.35 -43.50
C GLY A 196 -13.45 1.98 -42.11
N CYS A 197 -12.50 2.80 -41.66
CA CYS A 197 -12.43 3.30 -40.28
C CYS A 197 -13.65 4.11 -39.79
N LYS A 198 -14.46 4.68 -40.69
CA LYS A 198 -15.60 5.54 -40.36
C LYS A 198 -16.66 4.81 -39.53
N GLU A 199 -16.77 3.49 -39.68
CA GLU A 199 -17.71 2.67 -38.90
C GLU A 199 -17.36 2.65 -37.40
N PHE A 200 -16.10 2.90 -37.02
CA PHE A 200 -15.70 3.04 -35.62
C PHE A 200 -16.10 4.38 -34.99
N LYS A 201 -16.59 5.36 -35.77
CA LYS A 201 -16.82 6.74 -35.29
C LYS A 201 -17.72 6.78 -34.06
N GLU A 202 -18.80 6.01 -34.06
CA GLU A 202 -19.77 6.02 -32.95
C GLU A 202 -19.15 5.46 -31.67
N SER A 203 -18.43 4.33 -31.75
CA SER A 203 -17.75 3.72 -30.60
C SER A 203 -16.58 4.54 -30.08
N LEU A 204 -15.76 5.07 -30.97
CA LEU A 204 -14.67 5.97 -30.62
C LEU A 204 -15.18 7.24 -29.96
N SER A 205 -16.28 7.83 -30.44
CA SER A 205 -16.83 9.07 -29.86
C SER A 205 -17.55 8.85 -28.53
N ALA A 206 -18.26 7.73 -28.37
CA ALA A 206 -19.04 7.45 -27.16
C ALA A 206 -18.18 7.00 -25.97
N PHE A 207 -17.06 6.34 -26.26
CA PHE A 207 -16.15 5.79 -25.25
C PHE A 207 -14.77 6.46 -25.23
N ALA A 208 -14.56 7.51 -26.04
CA ALA A 208 -13.35 8.32 -26.00
C ALA A 208 -13.09 8.82 -24.57
N PRO A 209 -11.86 8.65 -24.05
CA PRO A 209 -11.41 9.43 -22.92
C PRO A 209 -11.47 10.92 -23.30
N GLN A 210 -12.03 11.78 -22.44
CA GLN A 210 -11.90 13.25 -22.59
C GLN A 210 -10.47 13.71 -22.24
N TYR A 211 -9.46 13.13 -22.91
CA TYR A 211 -8.08 13.58 -22.87
C TYR A 211 -7.77 14.21 -24.23
N SER A 212 -7.71 15.54 -24.29
CA SER A 212 -7.08 16.22 -25.43
C SER A 212 -5.57 15.96 -25.38
N PRO A 213 -4.95 15.48 -26.46
CA PRO A 213 -3.49 15.41 -26.56
C PRO A 213 -2.99 16.81 -26.94
N THR A 214 -2.73 17.65 -25.93
CA THR A 214 -1.94 18.88 -26.09
C THR A 214 -0.87 18.91 -24.99
N ALA A 215 0.04 17.94 -25.05
CA ALA A 215 1.31 18.00 -24.34
C ALA A 215 2.32 17.13 -25.10
N THR A 216 3.11 17.78 -25.95
CA THR A 216 4.30 17.20 -26.59
C THR A 216 5.27 16.69 -25.52
N PRO A 217 5.80 15.46 -25.63
CA PRO A 217 6.97 15.06 -24.85
C PRO A 217 8.21 15.72 -25.46
N LYS A 218 8.87 16.60 -24.71
CA LYS A 218 10.20 17.09 -25.09
C LYS A 218 11.21 15.94 -24.99
N ALA A 219 12.17 15.93 -25.91
CA ALA A 219 13.13 14.86 -26.20
C ALA A 219 14.20 14.57 -25.11
N ALA A 220 13.82 14.50 -23.84
CA ALA A 220 14.71 14.12 -22.73
C ALA A 220 14.34 12.80 -22.02
N ASP A 221 13.20 12.19 -22.35
CA ASP A 221 12.73 10.95 -21.71
C ASP A 221 13.11 9.69 -22.51
N THR A 222 14.41 9.46 -22.70
CA THR A 222 14.93 8.11 -22.93
C THR A 222 15.52 7.58 -21.64
N VAL A 223 14.64 7.09 -20.76
CA VAL A 223 15.03 6.16 -19.69
C VAL A 223 15.11 4.77 -20.32
N PRO A 224 16.25 4.05 -20.23
CA PRO A 224 16.32 2.68 -20.73
C PRO A 224 15.40 1.81 -19.88
N LEU A 225 14.35 1.27 -20.50
CA LEU A 225 13.50 0.25 -19.92
C LEU A 225 14.26 -1.08 -19.93
N ARG A 226 15.17 -1.25 -18.96
CA ARG A 226 15.79 -2.55 -18.67
C ARG A 226 16.03 -2.67 -17.17
N ALA A 227 14.97 -3.00 -16.44
CA ALA A 227 15.03 -3.72 -15.16
C ALA A 227 13.63 -3.77 -14.55
N SER A 228 12.84 -4.79 -14.89
CA SER A 228 11.77 -5.35 -14.06
C SER A 228 11.26 -6.61 -14.75
N LEU A 229 11.85 -7.76 -14.38
CA LEU A 229 11.27 -9.11 -14.34
C LEU A 229 12.40 -10.14 -14.38
N ASN A 230 12.69 -10.73 -13.22
CA ASN A 230 12.84 -12.17 -13.06
C ASN A 230 12.94 -12.50 -11.57
N CYS A 231 11.94 -13.20 -11.05
CA CYS A 231 12.08 -14.00 -9.84
C CYS A 231 11.20 -15.25 -9.94
N THR A 232 11.68 -16.25 -10.66
CA THR A 232 11.52 -17.65 -10.28
C THR A 232 12.79 -18.40 -10.68
N GLN A 233 13.21 -19.32 -9.82
CA GLN A 233 14.49 -20.01 -9.84
C GLN A 233 14.70 -20.83 -11.12
N THR A 234 15.51 -20.28 -12.02
CA THR A 234 16.43 -21.02 -12.88
C THR A 234 17.69 -20.17 -12.97
N SER A 235 18.84 -20.80 -12.74
CA SER A 235 20.20 -20.20 -12.72
C SER A 235 20.35 -18.95 -13.60
N VAL A 236 20.30 -17.76 -12.97
CA VAL A 236 20.47 -16.48 -13.65
C VAL A 236 21.96 -16.14 -13.64
N GLU A 237 22.63 -16.33 -14.78
CA GLU A 237 23.77 -15.48 -15.12
C GLU A 237 23.22 -14.08 -15.39
N GLU A 238 23.40 -13.17 -14.44
CA GLU A 238 23.15 -11.74 -14.62
C GLU A 238 24.03 -11.25 -15.77
N LYS A 239 23.43 -10.81 -16.90
CA LYS A 239 24.17 -10.03 -17.90
C LYS A 239 24.57 -8.71 -17.24
N GLU A 240 25.80 -8.64 -16.75
CA GLU A 240 26.41 -7.44 -16.17
C GLU A 240 26.21 -6.24 -17.09
N HIS A 241 25.62 -5.16 -16.57
CA HIS A 241 25.72 -3.86 -17.20
C HIS A 241 27.18 -3.41 -17.06
N THR A 242 27.95 -3.52 -18.14
CA THR A 242 29.36 -3.12 -18.14
C THR A 242 29.43 -1.61 -18.02
N LEU A 243 30.04 -1.11 -16.93
CA LEU A 243 30.33 0.31 -16.75
C LEU A 243 31.37 0.74 -17.77
N SER A 244 31.25 1.95 -18.29
CA SER A 244 32.26 2.53 -19.18
C SER A 244 33.53 2.89 -18.39
N ALA A 245 34.67 2.96 -19.08
CA ALA A 245 35.94 3.38 -18.47
C ALA A 245 35.83 4.78 -17.83
N GLU A 246 35.12 5.70 -18.47
CA GLU A 246 34.88 7.05 -17.96
C GLU A 246 34.11 7.06 -16.63
N GLU A 247 33.10 6.19 -16.49
CA GLU A 247 32.32 6.05 -15.25
C GLU A 247 33.19 5.50 -14.11
N ILE A 248 34.07 4.54 -14.44
CA ILE A 248 35.01 3.95 -13.47
C ILE A 248 36.02 5.01 -13.00
N ASP A 249 36.64 5.72 -13.93
CA ASP A 249 37.62 6.77 -13.62
C ASP A 249 37.00 7.89 -12.81
N LYS A 250 35.78 8.34 -13.17
CA LYS A 250 35.06 9.36 -12.42
C LYS A 250 34.75 8.92 -10.99
N ALA A 251 34.26 7.70 -10.80
CA ALA A 251 33.99 7.17 -9.46
C ALA A 251 35.27 7.07 -8.63
N PHE A 252 36.39 6.68 -9.26
CA PHE A 252 37.66 6.57 -8.58
C PHE A 252 38.30 7.93 -8.24
N GLN A 253 38.15 8.94 -9.11
CA GLN A 253 38.55 10.32 -8.81
C GLN A 253 37.79 10.86 -7.60
N ILE A 254 36.49 10.60 -7.52
CA ILE A 254 35.66 10.98 -6.36
C ILE A 254 36.12 10.24 -5.10
N TRP A 255 36.40 8.94 -5.19
CA TRP A 255 36.90 8.13 -4.08
C TRP A 255 38.25 8.62 -3.53
N THR A 256 39.13 9.10 -4.40
CA THR A 256 40.49 9.54 -4.03
C THR A 256 40.59 11.03 -3.69
N ASP A 257 39.56 11.82 -3.95
CA ASP A 257 39.56 13.26 -3.65
C ASP A 257 39.64 13.52 -2.15
N SER A 258 40.74 14.15 -1.73
CA SER A 258 40.99 14.50 -0.32
C SER A 258 39.93 15.41 0.31
N ARG A 259 39.11 16.11 -0.49
CA ARG A 259 37.99 16.94 -0.04
C ARG A 259 36.77 16.11 0.39
N ASN A 260 36.63 14.91 -0.16
CA ASN A 260 35.54 13.98 0.14
C ASN A 260 35.85 13.24 1.44
N LYS A 261 35.41 13.82 2.56
CA LYS A 261 35.64 13.27 3.90
C LYS A 261 34.32 12.88 4.55
N ALA A 262 34.34 11.79 5.31
CA ALA A 262 33.27 11.44 6.22
C ALA A 262 33.04 12.60 7.21
N THR A 263 31.83 13.13 7.21
CA THR A 263 31.43 14.24 8.09
C THR A 263 30.41 13.70 9.09
N GLU A 264 30.62 13.94 10.39
CA GLU A 264 29.65 13.57 11.41
C GLU A 264 28.37 14.38 11.23
N LEU A 265 27.22 13.70 11.36
CA LEU A 265 25.92 14.33 11.27
C LEU A 265 25.71 15.26 12.47
N LYS A 266 25.33 16.51 12.22
CA LYS A 266 25.11 17.49 13.28
C LYS A 266 23.96 17.06 14.18
N LYS A 267 24.17 17.20 15.50
CA LYS A 267 23.09 17.04 16.49
C LYS A 267 22.05 18.14 16.27
N ARG A 268 20.78 17.75 16.31
CA ARG A 268 19.64 18.67 16.19
C ARG A 268 19.15 19.03 17.58
N THR A 269 18.84 20.31 17.77
CA THR A 269 18.22 20.82 18.99
C THR A 269 16.76 21.14 18.71
N ALA A 270 15.87 20.75 19.63
CA ALA A 270 14.46 21.13 19.58
C ALA A 270 14.28 22.53 20.24
N PRO A 271 13.32 23.36 19.78
CA PRO A 271 12.47 23.11 18.62
C PRO A 271 13.22 23.26 17.29
N ILE A 272 12.91 22.39 16.33
CA ILE A 272 13.46 22.48 14.97
C ILE A 272 12.69 23.56 14.21
N LEU A 273 13.39 24.60 13.77
CA LEU A 273 12.83 25.71 12.99
C LEU A 273 13.45 25.76 11.58
N PRO A 274 12.73 26.31 10.58
CA PRO A 274 13.28 26.53 9.26
C PRO A 274 14.44 27.52 9.30
N LYS A 275 15.43 27.31 8.44
CA LYS A 275 16.56 28.23 8.24
C LYS A 275 16.54 28.77 6.81
N LYS A 276 16.69 30.09 6.70
CA LYS A 276 16.70 30.78 5.41
C LYS A 276 17.90 30.31 4.57
N GLY A 277 17.65 29.98 3.30
CA GLY A 277 18.68 29.53 2.36
C GLY A 277 19.04 28.04 2.47
N GLU A 278 18.47 27.31 3.43
CA GLU A 278 18.63 25.86 3.57
C GLU A 278 17.36 25.11 3.15
N LYS A 279 17.47 23.79 2.93
CA LYS A 279 16.29 22.94 2.66
C LYS A 279 15.52 22.70 3.96
N ASN A 280 14.30 23.22 4.02
CA ASN A 280 13.38 23.03 5.16
C ASN A 280 12.24 22.10 4.73
N ILE A 281 12.22 20.90 5.29
CA ILE A 281 11.31 19.81 4.94
C ILE A 281 10.35 19.59 6.11
N LEU A 282 9.08 19.88 5.87
CA LEU A 282 7.99 19.57 6.77
C LEU A 282 7.36 18.26 6.33
N ILE A 283 7.26 17.30 7.24
CA ILE A 283 6.70 15.98 6.97
C ILE A 283 5.51 15.77 7.89
N THR A 284 4.38 15.40 7.31
CA THR A 284 3.23 14.91 8.08
C THR A 284 2.89 13.50 7.66
N SER A 285 2.44 12.72 8.63
CA SER A 285 1.76 11.44 8.38
C SER A 285 0.29 11.59 8.73
N ALA A 286 -0.59 10.95 7.95
CA ALA A 286 -2.02 10.94 8.20
C ALA A 286 -2.31 10.62 9.68
N LEU A 287 -3.12 11.47 10.32
CA LEU A 287 -3.48 11.31 11.72
C LEU A 287 -4.31 10.02 11.89
N PRO A 288 -3.79 8.98 12.58
CA PRO A 288 -4.58 7.80 12.86
C PRO A 288 -5.80 8.14 13.71
N TYR A 289 -6.95 7.59 13.33
CA TYR A 289 -8.18 7.74 14.09
C TYR A 289 -8.08 6.96 15.41
N VAL A 290 -8.28 7.63 16.54
CA VAL A 290 -7.89 7.16 17.87
C VAL A 290 -8.67 5.93 18.35
N ASN A 291 -9.88 5.68 17.85
CA ASN A 291 -10.75 4.65 18.42
C ASN A 291 -10.38 3.20 18.01
N ASN A 292 -9.33 3.01 17.21
CA ASN A 292 -8.90 1.73 16.67
C ASN A 292 -7.41 1.49 16.90
N VAL A 293 -7.04 0.22 17.10
CA VAL A 293 -5.62 -0.14 17.16
C VAL A 293 -5.10 -0.23 15.72
N PRO A 294 -3.97 0.42 15.38
CA PRO A 294 -3.45 0.40 14.01
C PRO A 294 -2.93 -1.00 13.66
N HIS A 295 -3.24 -1.48 12.46
CA HIS A 295 -2.66 -2.69 11.90
C HIS A 295 -1.45 -2.38 10.99
N LEU A 296 -0.72 -3.41 10.56
CA LEU A 296 0.48 -3.23 9.73
C LEU A 296 0.24 -2.40 8.46
N GLY A 297 -0.97 -2.49 7.89
CA GLY A 297 -1.40 -1.68 6.74
C GLY A 297 -1.46 -0.19 7.04
N ASN A 298 -2.00 0.21 8.20
CA ASN A 298 -1.97 1.63 8.60
C ASN A 298 -0.54 2.11 8.85
N ILE A 299 0.29 1.24 9.45
CA ILE A 299 1.69 1.56 9.78
C ILE A 299 2.50 1.80 8.49
N VAL A 300 2.49 0.85 7.56
CA VAL A 300 3.24 0.94 6.30
C VAL A 300 2.74 2.10 5.43
N GLY A 301 1.43 2.30 5.36
CA GLY A 301 0.83 3.27 4.44
C GLY A 301 0.90 4.72 4.93
N SER A 302 1.37 4.96 6.14
CA SER A 302 1.47 6.31 6.70
C SER A 302 2.76 6.46 7.51
N VAL A 303 2.74 6.09 8.79
CA VAL A 303 3.79 6.52 9.74
C VAL A 303 5.17 5.93 9.46
N LEU A 304 5.26 4.69 8.97
CA LEU A 304 6.54 4.04 8.65
C LEU A 304 7.13 4.60 7.35
N SER A 305 6.30 4.84 6.33
CA SER A 305 6.75 5.49 5.08
C SER A 305 7.30 6.89 5.34
N ALA A 306 6.58 7.68 6.14
CA ALA A 306 7.02 9.01 6.52
C ALA A 306 8.30 9.00 7.38
N ASP A 307 8.44 8.03 8.30
CA ASP A 307 9.63 7.88 9.13
C ASP A 307 10.89 7.58 8.32
N VAL A 308 10.79 6.66 7.35
CA VAL A 308 11.90 6.32 6.46
C VAL A 308 12.34 7.55 5.69
N PHE A 309 11.41 8.31 5.12
CA PHE A 309 11.77 9.54 4.41
C PHE A 309 12.32 10.61 5.36
N ALA A 310 11.73 10.78 6.55
CA ALA A 310 12.20 11.74 7.55
C ALA A 310 13.65 11.45 7.94
N ARG A 311 13.98 10.20 8.30
CA ARG A 311 15.35 9.78 8.64
C ARG A 311 16.33 10.04 7.50
N TYR A 312 15.92 9.80 6.25
CA TYR A 312 16.73 10.13 5.09
C TYR A 312 16.99 11.63 4.96
N CYS A 313 15.95 12.47 5.05
CA CYS A 313 16.12 13.92 5.09
C CYS A 313 17.08 14.33 6.22
N ARG A 314 17.02 13.63 7.37
CA ARG A 314 17.94 13.90 8.48
C ARG A 314 19.38 13.57 8.13
N LEU A 315 19.63 12.41 7.51
CA LEU A 315 20.96 12.00 7.05
C LEU A 315 21.54 12.94 5.98
N ARG A 316 20.69 13.58 5.17
CA ARG A 316 21.10 14.58 4.18
C ARG A 316 21.39 15.96 4.79
N ASP A 317 21.31 16.11 6.11
CA ASP A 317 21.48 17.35 6.87
C ASP A 317 20.45 18.44 6.48
N TRP A 318 19.23 18.06 6.07
CA TRP A 318 18.14 19.01 5.82
C TRP A 318 17.41 19.36 7.11
N ASN A 319 16.91 20.59 7.27
CA ASN A 319 16.08 20.94 8.42
C ASN A 319 14.75 20.19 8.29
N THR A 320 14.54 19.16 9.10
CA THR A 320 13.39 18.26 8.97
C THR A 320 12.56 18.32 10.23
N LEU A 321 11.27 18.64 10.09
CA LEU A 321 10.29 18.51 11.15
C LEU A 321 9.25 17.45 10.73
N TYR A 322 9.19 16.35 11.46
CA TYR A 322 8.23 15.26 11.26
C TYR A 322 7.20 15.24 12.40
N VAL A 323 5.96 15.61 12.08
CA VAL A 323 4.85 15.65 13.04
C VAL A 323 3.72 14.70 12.66
N CYS A 324 3.07 14.15 13.67
CA CYS A 324 1.83 13.39 13.55
C CYS A 324 1.09 13.47 14.90
N GLY A 325 -0.02 12.77 15.03
CA GLY A 325 -0.82 12.73 16.25
C GLY A 325 -2.08 11.91 16.04
N THR A 326 -2.89 11.78 17.07
CA THR A 326 -4.18 11.09 16.97
C THR A 326 -5.30 12.04 16.57
N ASP A 327 -6.13 11.60 15.62
CA ASP A 327 -7.41 12.22 15.32
C ASP A 327 -8.49 11.67 16.27
N GLU A 328 -9.06 12.56 17.07
CA GLU A 328 -9.80 12.19 18.28
C GLU A 328 -11.28 12.58 18.27
N TYR A 329 -11.70 13.48 17.37
CA TYR A 329 -13.06 13.98 17.32
C TYR A 329 -13.99 13.13 16.45
N GLY A 330 -15.30 13.37 16.59
CA GLY A 330 -16.32 12.79 15.72
C GLY A 330 -17.13 11.66 16.34
N THR A 331 -18.17 11.27 15.61
CA THR A 331 -19.22 10.35 16.10
C THR A 331 -18.68 9.00 16.53
N ALA A 332 -17.69 8.45 15.81
CA ALA A 332 -17.17 7.13 16.09
C ALA A 332 -16.40 7.05 17.42
N THR A 333 -15.85 8.17 17.92
CA THR A 333 -15.31 8.25 19.27
C THR A 333 -16.44 8.25 20.31
N GLU A 334 -17.49 9.07 20.13
CA GLU A 334 -18.64 9.08 21.05
C GLU A 334 -19.34 7.72 21.12
N THR A 335 -19.55 7.06 19.97
CA THR A 335 -20.13 5.72 19.89
C THR A 335 -19.32 4.73 20.71
N LYS A 336 -18.00 4.71 20.51
CA LYS A 336 -17.13 3.74 21.18
C LYS A 336 -16.99 4.03 22.67
N ALA A 337 -16.98 5.30 23.06
CA ALA A 337 -17.02 5.72 24.45
C ALA A 337 -18.31 5.23 25.14
N LEU A 338 -19.46 5.41 24.49
CA LEU A 338 -20.75 4.93 24.97
C LEU A 338 -20.81 3.40 25.10
N GLU A 339 -20.34 2.66 24.09
CA GLU A 339 -20.25 1.18 24.14
C GLU A 339 -19.43 0.66 25.32
N LEU A 340 -18.42 1.42 25.75
CA LEU A 340 -17.51 1.07 26.83
C LEU A 340 -17.93 1.67 28.19
N GLY A 341 -18.98 2.49 28.23
CA GLY A 341 -19.42 3.18 29.45
C GLY A 341 -18.42 4.21 29.98
N ILE A 342 -17.63 4.85 29.12
CA ILE A 342 -16.62 5.87 29.46
C ILE A 342 -16.84 7.16 28.68
N THR A 343 -16.16 8.24 29.05
CA THR A 343 -16.22 9.51 28.32
C THR A 343 -15.37 9.49 27.03
N PRO A 344 -15.70 10.32 26.02
CA PRO A 344 -14.87 10.50 24.83
C PRO A 344 -13.41 10.87 25.16
N ARG A 345 -13.17 11.68 26.20
CA ARG A 345 -11.82 12.05 26.62
C ARG A 345 -11.02 10.83 27.11
N GLU A 346 -11.62 10.01 27.98
CA GLU A 346 -10.95 8.83 28.54
C GLU A 346 -10.57 7.81 27.47
N ILE A 347 -11.45 7.56 26.48
CA ILE A 347 -11.11 6.65 25.37
C ILE A 347 -9.97 7.23 24.51
N CYS A 348 -10.01 8.53 24.20
CA CYS A 348 -8.95 9.20 23.45
C CYS A 348 -7.60 9.11 24.19
N ASP A 349 -7.58 9.36 25.51
CA ASP A 349 -6.38 9.27 26.34
C ASP A 349 -5.79 7.86 26.34
N ARG A 350 -6.64 6.86 26.53
CA ARG A 350 -6.25 5.45 26.50
C ARG A 350 -5.63 5.07 25.17
N PHE A 351 -6.27 5.40 24.06
CA PHE A 351 -5.81 4.96 22.75
C PHE A 351 -4.65 5.81 22.21
N ASN A 352 -4.58 7.11 22.51
CA ASN A 352 -3.40 7.92 22.19
C ASN A 352 -2.13 7.30 22.81
N LYS A 353 -2.21 6.78 24.04
CA LYS A 353 -1.12 6.04 24.68
C LYS A 353 -0.78 4.75 23.92
N ILE A 354 -1.78 3.96 23.52
CA ILE A 354 -1.60 2.73 22.74
C ILE A 354 -0.89 3.02 21.41
N HIS A 355 -1.36 4.02 20.66
CA HIS A 355 -0.73 4.45 19.41
C HIS A 355 0.73 4.87 19.65
N SER A 356 0.96 5.72 20.66
CA SER A 356 2.30 6.20 21.00
C SER A 356 3.26 5.06 21.35
N ASP A 357 2.80 4.06 22.10
CA ASP A 357 3.61 2.90 22.46
C ASP A 357 3.94 2.01 21.25
N ILE A 358 2.94 1.74 20.40
CA ILE A 358 3.13 1.00 19.14
C ILE A 358 4.16 1.70 18.26
N TYR A 359 4.00 3.00 18.04
CA TYR A 359 4.91 3.75 17.17
C TYR A 359 6.32 3.88 17.77
N ARG A 360 6.44 3.98 19.10
CA ARG A 360 7.74 3.91 19.78
C ARG A 360 8.40 2.55 19.56
N TRP A 361 7.66 1.45 19.67
CA TRP A 361 8.20 0.11 19.45
C TRP A 361 8.62 -0.12 17.99
N PHE A 362 7.83 0.35 17.02
CA PHE A 362 8.22 0.38 15.60
C PHE A 362 9.35 1.38 15.28
N ASN A 363 9.88 2.08 16.29
CA ASN A 363 10.94 3.07 16.17
C ASN A 363 10.60 4.18 15.17
N ILE A 364 9.37 4.70 15.23
CA ILE A 364 8.93 5.87 14.48
C ILE A 364 9.46 7.13 15.16
N SER A 365 10.28 7.89 14.45
CA SER A 365 11.02 9.04 14.97
C SER A 365 10.28 10.35 14.73
N PHE A 366 9.08 10.50 15.29
CA PHE A 366 8.40 11.80 15.32
C PHE A 366 9.25 12.82 16.09
N ASP A 367 9.34 14.04 15.57
CA ASP A 367 9.87 15.17 16.33
C ASP A 367 8.82 15.65 17.36
N HIS A 368 7.53 15.50 17.02
CA HIS A 368 6.42 15.65 17.95
C HIS A 368 5.22 14.77 17.55
N PHE A 369 4.68 14.01 18.51
CA PHE A 369 3.46 13.23 18.34
C PHE A 369 2.36 13.83 19.23
N GLY A 370 1.45 14.59 18.62
CA GLY A 370 0.44 15.38 19.30
C GLY A 370 -0.98 14.78 19.23
N ARG A 371 -1.98 15.63 19.39
CA ARG A 371 -3.41 15.29 19.52
C ARG A 371 -4.29 16.41 18.95
N THR A 372 -5.45 16.09 18.39
CA THR A 372 -6.40 17.12 17.92
C THR A 372 -7.25 17.72 19.05
N THR A 373 -7.34 17.10 20.22
CA THR A 373 -8.15 17.59 21.37
C THR A 373 -7.41 18.61 22.23
N THR A 374 -7.00 19.73 21.65
CA THR A 374 -6.23 20.80 22.33
C THR A 374 -6.81 22.19 22.16
N GLU A 375 -6.40 23.13 23.02
CA GLU A 375 -6.79 24.54 22.90
C GLU A 375 -6.28 25.16 21.59
N GLN A 376 -5.06 24.82 21.17
CA GLN A 376 -4.50 25.29 19.90
C GLN A 376 -5.31 24.80 18.69
N GLN A 377 -5.85 23.57 18.72
CA GLN A 377 -6.76 23.10 17.69
C GLN A 377 -7.98 24.01 17.60
N THR A 378 -8.61 24.27 18.75
CA THR A 378 -9.84 25.09 18.80
C THR A 378 -9.56 26.48 18.25
N LYS A 379 -8.49 27.12 18.72
CA LYS A 379 -8.11 28.46 18.28
C LYS A 379 -7.85 28.52 16.78
N ILE A 380 -6.97 27.68 16.24
CA ILE A 380 -6.56 27.73 14.83
C ILE A 380 -7.71 27.34 13.90
N ALA A 381 -8.51 26.33 14.25
CA ALA A 381 -9.66 25.93 13.46
C ALA A 381 -10.73 27.03 13.41
N GLN A 382 -10.99 27.69 14.54
CA GLN A 382 -11.90 28.84 14.59
C GLN A 382 -11.38 30.04 13.79
N GLU A 383 -10.08 30.34 13.86
CA GLU A 383 -9.46 31.41 13.05
C GLU A 383 -9.62 31.16 11.56
N ILE A 384 -9.29 29.96 11.08
CA ILE A 384 -9.44 29.56 9.67
C ILE A 384 -10.92 29.65 9.25
N PHE A 385 -11.83 29.16 10.08
CA PHE A 385 -13.27 29.23 9.83
C PHE A 385 -13.76 30.69 9.71
N LEU A 386 -13.35 31.56 10.63
CA LEU A 386 -13.77 32.96 10.64
C LEU A 386 -13.26 33.73 9.42
N GLU A 387 -12.05 33.43 8.93
CA GLU A 387 -11.55 34.00 7.68
C GLU A 387 -12.36 33.51 6.46
N LEU A 388 -12.67 32.21 6.39
CA LEU A 388 -13.55 31.69 5.33
C LEU A 388 -14.95 32.32 5.37
N HIS A 389 -15.49 32.54 6.57
CA HIS A 389 -16.77 33.21 6.78
C HIS A 389 -16.71 34.65 6.28
N LYS A 390 -15.70 35.41 6.70
CA LYS A 390 -15.46 36.80 6.30
C LYS A 390 -15.28 36.94 4.79
N ASN A 391 -14.61 35.99 4.15
CA ASN A 391 -14.39 35.97 2.70
C ASN A 391 -15.61 35.45 1.90
N GLY A 392 -16.71 35.10 2.58
CA GLY A 392 -17.96 34.69 1.95
C GLY A 392 -17.88 33.33 1.26
N TYR A 393 -17.06 32.41 1.75
CA TYR A 393 -16.96 31.03 1.27
C TYR A 393 -17.79 30.03 2.08
N LEU A 394 -18.57 30.52 3.04
CA LEU A 394 -19.47 29.69 3.84
C LEU A 394 -20.92 30.02 3.50
N ARG A 395 -21.77 29.00 3.56
CA ARG A 395 -23.22 29.13 3.40
C ARG A 395 -23.97 28.30 4.44
N GLU A 396 -25.16 28.76 4.78
CA GLU A 396 -26.06 28.10 5.72
C GLU A 396 -27.17 27.38 4.97
N GLU A 397 -27.42 26.13 5.33
CA GLU A 397 -28.53 25.33 4.81
C GLU A 397 -29.22 24.60 5.96
N VAL A 398 -30.51 24.31 5.80
CA VAL A 398 -31.29 23.51 6.75
C VAL A 398 -31.37 22.08 6.24
N VAL A 399 -31.03 21.12 7.09
CA VAL A 399 -31.07 19.69 6.77
C VAL A 399 -32.11 19.00 7.65
N GLU A 400 -32.93 18.13 7.06
CA GLU A 400 -33.83 17.26 7.80
C GLU A 400 -33.09 15.99 8.24
N GLN A 401 -33.16 15.68 9.52
CA GLN A 401 -32.49 14.53 10.12
C GLN A 401 -33.41 13.85 11.14
N LEU A 402 -33.20 12.55 11.33
CA LEU A 402 -33.87 11.80 12.38
C LEU A 402 -33.31 12.21 13.74
N TYR A 403 -34.19 12.51 14.69
CA TYR A 403 -33.88 12.90 16.04
C TYR A 403 -34.59 11.98 17.03
N CYS A 404 -33.83 11.41 17.96
CA CYS A 404 -34.40 10.60 19.03
C CYS A 404 -34.68 11.49 20.25
N SER A 405 -35.96 11.68 20.57
CA SER A 405 -36.39 12.48 21.73
C SER A 405 -35.96 11.88 23.07
N HIS A 406 -35.84 10.54 23.15
CA HIS A 406 -35.40 9.86 24.37
C HIS A 406 -33.88 10.00 24.58
N CYS A 407 -33.07 9.85 23.53
CA CYS A 407 -31.61 10.00 23.60
C CYS A 407 -31.13 11.45 23.48
N ASP A 408 -32.06 12.39 23.31
CA ASP A 408 -31.84 13.83 23.10
C ASP A 408 -30.71 14.12 22.10
N ARG A 409 -30.81 13.52 20.91
CA ARG A 409 -29.79 13.69 19.86
C ARG A 409 -30.31 13.40 18.45
N PHE A 410 -29.66 14.03 17.48
CA PHE A 410 -29.75 13.60 16.09
C PHE A 410 -29.06 12.25 15.89
N LEU A 411 -29.66 11.38 15.08
CA LEU A 411 -29.17 10.05 14.81
C LEU A 411 -28.35 10.04 13.51
N ALA A 412 -27.08 9.66 13.63
CA ALA A 412 -26.31 9.26 12.45
C ALA A 412 -26.88 7.96 11.86
N ASP A 413 -26.66 7.71 10.57
CA ASP A 413 -27.21 6.57 9.82
C ASP A 413 -26.98 5.22 10.53
N ARG A 414 -25.81 5.06 11.18
CA ARG A 414 -25.44 3.83 11.92
C ARG A 414 -26.25 3.60 13.20
N PHE A 415 -26.91 4.64 13.70
CA PHE A 415 -27.79 4.59 14.87
C PHE A 415 -29.27 4.52 14.48
N VAL A 416 -29.57 4.38 13.19
CA VAL A 416 -30.92 4.18 12.69
C VAL A 416 -31.02 2.77 12.12
N GLU A 417 -32.02 2.03 12.58
CA GLU A 417 -32.43 0.74 12.03
C GLU A 417 -33.91 0.83 11.68
N GLY A 418 -34.39 0.06 10.71
CA GLY A 418 -35.81 0.05 10.36
C GLY A 418 -36.12 -0.81 9.16
N THR A 419 -37.36 -0.77 8.72
CA THR A 419 -37.84 -1.57 7.60
C THR A 419 -37.44 -0.94 6.26
N CYS A 420 -36.71 -1.70 5.44
CA CYS A 420 -36.28 -1.29 4.11
C CYS A 420 -37.49 -0.93 3.24
N PRO A 421 -37.54 0.29 2.68
CA PRO A 421 -38.67 0.72 1.85
C PRO A 421 -38.76 -0.02 0.52
N PHE A 422 -37.67 -0.70 0.10
CA PHE A 422 -37.58 -1.37 -1.20
C PHE A 422 -37.88 -2.86 -1.17
N CYS A 423 -37.42 -3.59 -0.14
CA CYS A 423 -37.56 -5.05 -0.07
C CYS A 423 -38.25 -5.55 1.21
N GLY A 424 -38.66 -4.65 2.11
CA GLY A 424 -39.36 -5.00 3.35
C GLY A 424 -38.48 -5.65 4.44
N TYR A 425 -37.15 -5.68 4.28
CA TYR A 425 -36.25 -6.18 5.32
C TYR A 425 -36.35 -5.34 6.60
N GLU A 426 -36.78 -5.93 7.71
CA GLU A 426 -37.21 -5.19 8.92
C GLU A 426 -36.08 -4.52 9.72
N ASP A 427 -34.84 -4.94 9.50
CA ASP A 427 -33.65 -4.47 10.23
C ASP A 427 -32.59 -3.85 9.29
N ALA A 428 -33.03 -3.13 8.26
CA ALA A 428 -32.11 -2.35 7.42
C ALA A 428 -31.46 -1.21 8.20
N ARG A 429 -30.19 -0.93 7.90
CA ARG A 429 -29.44 0.18 8.50
C ARG A 429 -29.77 1.48 7.78
N GLY A 430 -29.58 2.62 8.44
CA GLY A 430 -29.88 3.94 7.89
C GLY A 430 -29.14 4.30 6.59
N ASP A 431 -28.01 3.65 6.30
CA ASP A 431 -27.18 3.90 5.12
C ASP A 431 -27.37 2.84 4.01
N GLN A 432 -27.70 1.61 4.39
CA GLN A 432 -27.77 0.48 3.47
C GLN A 432 -28.64 -0.65 4.02
N CYS A 433 -29.47 -1.24 3.15
CA CYS A 433 -30.14 -2.50 3.45
C CYS A 433 -29.19 -3.69 3.21
N ASP A 434 -28.91 -4.49 4.23
CA ASP A 434 -27.99 -5.64 4.11
C ASP A 434 -28.59 -6.80 3.27
N LEU A 435 -29.92 -6.87 3.11
CA LEU A 435 -30.56 -7.91 2.31
C LEU A 435 -30.52 -7.60 0.80
N CYS A 436 -30.95 -6.39 0.40
CA CYS A 436 -31.01 -6.01 -1.02
C CYS A 436 -29.84 -5.13 -1.48
N SER A 437 -28.90 -4.85 -0.58
CA SER A 437 -27.71 -4.01 -0.78
C SER A 437 -27.96 -2.56 -1.22
N LYS A 438 -29.23 -2.12 -1.25
CA LYS A 438 -29.61 -0.79 -1.71
C LYS A 438 -29.19 0.27 -0.70
N LEU A 439 -28.52 1.31 -1.19
CA LEU A 439 -28.20 2.50 -0.40
C LEU A 439 -29.48 3.30 -0.20
N ILE A 440 -29.71 3.72 1.03
CA ILE A 440 -30.93 4.41 1.47
C ILE A 440 -30.54 5.58 2.36
N ASN A 441 -31.38 6.61 2.41
CA ASN A 441 -31.26 7.62 3.45
C ASN A 441 -32.01 7.15 4.69
N PRO A 442 -31.55 7.50 5.91
CA PRO A 442 -32.22 7.06 7.14
C PRO A 442 -33.67 7.53 7.22
N THR A 443 -33.96 8.70 6.63
CA THR A 443 -35.29 9.30 6.55
C THR A 443 -36.26 8.52 5.65
N GLU A 444 -35.76 7.61 4.81
CA GLU A 444 -36.56 6.76 3.92
C GLU A 444 -36.96 5.43 4.59
N LEU A 445 -36.37 5.08 5.73
CA LEU A 445 -36.71 3.85 6.46
C LEU A 445 -38.14 3.92 7.01
N LYS A 446 -38.90 2.85 6.76
CA LYS A 446 -40.22 2.65 7.39
C LYS A 446 -40.01 2.14 8.81
N GLU A 447 -40.86 2.54 9.75
CA GLU A 447 -40.73 2.14 11.15
C GLU A 447 -39.29 2.32 11.67
N ALA A 448 -38.68 3.47 11.37
CA ALA A 448 -37.34 3.78 11.85
C ALA A 448 -37.30 3.69 13.38
N ARG A 449 -36.21 3.15 13.90
CA ARG A 449 -35.95 2.92 15.33
C ARG A 449 -34.54 3.39 15.65
N CYS A 450 -34.38 4.00 16.81
CA CYS A 450 -33.07 4.32 17.35
C CYS A 450 -32.36 3.04 17.78
N LYS A 451 -31.17 2.76 17.26
CA LYS A 451 -30.39 1.58 17.66
C LYS A 451 -30.05 1.55 19.16
N LEU A 452 -29.96 2.73 19.79
CA LEU A 452 -29.55 2.90 21.19
C LEU A 452 -30.67 2.59 22.19
N CYS A 453 -31.85 3.17 22.01
CA CYS A 453 -32.98 3.02 22.94
C CYS A 453 -34.20 2.29 22.36
N LYS A 454 -34.16 1.92 21.08
CA LYS A 454 -35.22 1.25 20.32
C LYS A 454 -36.50 2.06 20.09
N GLU A 455 -36.58 3.29 20.59
CA GLU A 455 -37.67 4.24 20.33
C GLU A 455 -37.70 4.75 18.88
N HIS A 456 -38.88 5.18 18.43
CA HIS A 456 -39.08 5.77 17.10
C HIS A 456 -38.54 7.22 17.05
N PRO A 457 -37.58 7.53 16.17
CA PRO A 457 -37.10 8.89 15.99
C PRO A 457 -38.10 9.72 15.19
N VAL A 458 -38.06 11.04 15.39
CA VAL A 458 -38.86 12.03 14.66
C VAL A 458 -38.00 12.82 13.70
N LEU A 459 -38.55 13.27 12.58
CA LEU A 459 -37.86 14.21 11.69
C LEU A 459 -37.79 15.58 12.37
N LYS A 460 -36.57 16.14 12.43
CA LYS A 460 -36.33 17.53 12.84
C LYS A 460 -35.41 18.20 11.84
N THR A 461 -35.62 19.50 11.66
CA THR A 461 -34.72 20.36 10.87
C THR A 461 -33.57 20.86 11.74
N SER A 462 -32.39 20.94 11.14
CA SER A 462 -31.16 21.37 11.80
C SER A 462 -30.37 22.29 10.85
N GLY A 463 -30.01 23.49 11.32
CA GLY A 463 -29.17 24.42 10.55
C GLY A 463 -27.72 23.93 10.49
N HIS A 464 -27.10 24.00 9.31
CA HIS A 464 -25.73 23.55 9.07
C HIS A 464 -24.97 24.54 8.19
N LEU A 465 -23.69 24.69 8.51
CA LEU A 465 -22.75 25.45 7.68
C LEU A 465 -22.05 24.52 6.69
N PHE A 466 -21.90 25.03 5.48
CA PHE A 466 -21.22 24.38 4.37
C PHE A 466 -20.09 25.28 3.87
N ILE A 467 -18.95 24.68 3.55
CA ILE A 467 -17.92 25.35 2.74
C ILE A 467 -18.32 25.25 1.26
N ASP A 468 -18.39 26.39 0.59
CA ASP A 468 -18.75 26.49 -0.83
C ASP A 468 -17.52 26.25 -1.71
N LEU A 469 -17.14 24.97 -1.83
CA LEU A 469 -16.02 24.55 -2.68
C LEU A 469 -16.13 25.05 -4.14
N PRO A 470 -17.29 25.00 -4.82
CA PRO A 470 -17.44 25.59 -6.16
C PRO A 470 -16.94 27.03 -6.28
N LYS A 471 -17.17 27.86 -5.25
CA LYS A 471 -16.75 29.27 -5.26
C LYS A 471 -15.22 29.44 -5.15
N ILE A 472 -14.52 28.47 -4.57
CA ILE A 472 -13.05 28.46 -4.42
C ILE A 472 -12.37 27.76 -5.62
N GLU A 473 -13.10 26.87 -6.31
CA GLU A 473 -12.61 26.00 -7.38
C GLU A 473 -11.78 26.73 -8.46
N PRO A 474 -12.15 27.93 -8.97
CA PRO A 474 -11.35 28.61 -9.99
C PRO A 474 -9.92 28.91 -9.56
N ALA A 475 -9.73 29.45 -8.35
CA ALA A 475 -8.39 29.73 -7.80
C ALA A 475 -7.64 28.43 -7.45
N PHE A 476 -8.38 27.43 -6.97
CA PHE A 476 -7.81 26.12 -6.67
C PHE A 476 -7.29 25.41 -7.92
N MET A 477 -7.95 25.51 -9.07
CA MET A 477 -7.51 24.85 -10.31
C MET A 477 -6.13 25.36 -10.78
N GLU A 478 -5.85 26.65 -10.62
CA GLU A 478 -4.52 27.21 -10.89
C GLU A 478 -3.47 26.65 -9.94
N TRP A 479 -3.77 26.64 -8.63
CA TRP A 479 -2.91 26.05 -7.61
C TRP A 479 -2.64 24.56 -7.88
N PHE A 480 -3.67 23.78 -8.20
CA PHE A 480 -3.59 22.35 -8.46
C PHE A 480 -2.73 22.06 -9.69
N LYS A 481 -2.94 22.80 -10.78
CA LYS A 481 -2.12 22.67 -12.00
C LYS A 481 -0.65 22.96 -11.72
N LYS A 482 -0.36 24.02 -10.93
CA LYS A 482 1.01 24.37 -10.54
C LYS A 482 1.67 23.29 -9.66
N LYS A 483 0.91 22.69 -8.73
CA LYS A 483 1.43 21.69 -7.80
C LYS A 483 1.57 20.29 -8.40
N THR A 484 0.80 19.98 -9.44
CA THR A 484 0.80 18.65 -10.07
C THR A 484 1.53 18.57 -11.42
N SER A 485 2.02 19.69 -11.95
CA SER A 485 2.77 19.76 -13.21
C SER A 485 4.10 19.00 -13.17
N GLU A 486 4.69 18.86 -11.98
CA GLU A 486 5.93 18.11 -11.77
C GLU A 486 5.65 16.69 -11.25
N ASP A 487 6.66 15.82 -11.28
CA ASP A 487 6.60 14.43 -10.81
C ASP A 487 6.70 14.31 -9.27
N GLN A 488 6.04 15.23 -8.55
CA GLN A 488 6.16 15.38 -7.10
C GLN A 488 5.10 14.62 -6.29
N TRP A 489 3.94 14.34 -6.89
CA TRP A 489 2.84 13.57 -6.29
C TRP A 489 2.79 12.17 -6.86
N THR A 490 2.35 11.20 -6.05
CA THR A 490 2.14 9.84 -6.57
C THR A 490 1.04 9.81 -7.61
N GLN A 491 1.15 8.86 -8.55
CA GLN A 491 0.15 8.70 -9.61
C GLN A 491 -1.24 8.43 -9.03
N THR A 492 -1.35 7.60 -7.99
CA THR A 492 -2.59 7.36 -7.23
C THR A 492 -3.22 8.66 -6.75
N ALA A 493 -2.44 9.55 -6.13
CA ALA A 493 -2.94 10.83 -5.64
C ALA A 493 -3.46 11.72 -6.78
N LYS A 494 -2.71 11.83 -7.88
CA LYS A 494 -3.09 12.61 -9.07
C LYS A 494 -4.39 12.09 -9.69
N VAL A 495 -4.54 10.78 -9.84
CA VAL A 495 -5.72 10.15 -10.45
C VAL A 495 -6.97 10.39 -9.59
N ILE A 496 -6.87 10.18 -8.27
CA ILE A 496 -8.01 10.39 -7.37
C ILE A 496 -8.43 11.86 -7.34
N ALA A 497 -7.47 12.78 -7.18
CA ALA A 497 -7.78 14.22 -7.16
C ALA A 497 -8.40 14.69 -8.48
N SER A 498 -7.85 14.27 -9.62
CA SER A 498 -8.38 14.63 -10.94
C SER A 498 -9.79 14.07 -11.17
N ALA A 499 -10.10 12.88 -10.64
CA ALA A 499 -11.44 12.31 -10.74
C ALA A 499 -12.47 13.17 -9.99
N TRP A 500 -12.16 13.62 -8.78
CA TRP A 500 -13.02 14.50 -7.99
C TRP A 500 -13.26 15.85 -8.66
N LEU A 501 -12.22 16.44 -9.28
CA LEU A 501 -12.36 17.71 -9.99
C LEU A 501 -13.20 17.58 -11.26
N ARG A 502 -12.98 16.52 -12.04
CA ARG A 502 -13.77 16.24 -13.25
C ARG A 502 -15.25 16.05 -12.94
N ASP A 503 -15.58 15.44 -11.80
CA ASP A 503 -16.95 15.18 -11.39
C ASP A 503 -17.68 16.44 -10.85
N GLY A 504 -16.94 17.54 -10.67
CA GLY A 504 -17.43 18.82 -10.16
C GLY A 504 -17.49 18.85 -8.64
N LEU A 505 -16.87 19.88 -8.03
CA LEU A 505 -16.90 20.00 -6.58
C LEU A 505 -18.28 20.45 -6.11
N LYS A 506 -18.68 19.93 -4.94
CA LYS A 506 -19.94 20.27 -4.30
C LYS A 506 -19.66 20.92 -2.96
N PRO A 507 -20.55 21.83 -2.50
CA PRO A 507 -20.49 22.36 -1.15
C PRO A 507 -20.53 21.24 -0.12
N ARG A 508 -19.72 21.35 0.93
CA ARG A 508 -19.55 20.29 1.94
C ARG A 508 -19.94 20.80 3.31
N CYS A 509 -20.80 20.06 4.01
CA CYS A 509 -21.20 20.39 5.37
C CYS A 509 -20.02 20.24 6.33
N ILE A 510 -19.66 21.34 7.00
CA ILE A 510 -18.54 21.44 7.94
C ILE A 510 -18.98 21.47 9.40
N THR A 511 -20.26 21.24 9.70
CA THR A 511 -20.80 21.23 11.08
C THR A 511 -21.52 19.94 11.39
N ARG A 512 -21.55 19.52 12.65
CA ARG A 512 -22.28 18.34 13.12
C ARG A 512 -22.95 18.60 14.46
N ASP A 513 -24.09 17.95 14.66
CA ASP A 513 -24.81 17.89 15.93
C ASP A 513 -24.18 16.85 16.87
N LEU A 514 -22.96 17.14 17.32
CA LEU A 514 -22.20 16.33 18.27
C LEU A 514 -21.76 17.19 19.45
N LYS A 515 -21.43 16.56 20.57
CA LYS A 515 -20.86 17.26 21.73
C LYS A 515 -19.33 17.16 21.74
N TRP A 516 -18.76 16.10 21.17
CA TRP A 516 -17.32 15.86 21.09
C TRP A 516 -16.72 16.33 19.76
N GLY A 517 -16.28 17.58 19.72
CA GLY A 517 -15.66 18.23 18.57
C GLY A 517 -15.23 19.66 18.87
N THR A 518 -14.54 20.30 17.93
CA THR A 518 -14.20 21.72 18.04
C THR A 518 -15.46 22.60 17.93
N PRO A 519 -15.76 23.47 18.90
CA PRO A 519 -16.99 24.27 18.89
C PRO A 519 -17.01 25.32 17.78
N VAL A 520 -18.18 25.56 17.19
CA VAL A 520 -18.39 26.57 16.14
C VAL A 520 -18.55 27.96 16.77
N PRO A 521 -17.77 28.99 16.36
CA PRO A 521 -17.76 30.30 17.01
C PRO A 521 -18.87 31.22 16.50
N LEU A 522 -20.10 30.72 16.33
CA LEU A 522 -21.29 31.49 15.93
C LEU A 522 -22.43 31.29 16.92
N GLN A 523 -23.15 32.38 17.22
CA GLN A 523 -24.21 32.38 18.24
C GLN A 523 -25.31 31.34 17.98
N ASN A 524 -25.70 31.13 16.72
CA ASN A 524 -26.76 30.17 16.34
C ASN A 524 -26.26 28.71 16.29
N TYR A 525 -24.98 28.47 16.55
CA TYR A 525 -24.31 27.18 16.40
C TYR A 525 -23.63 26.68 17.69
N LYS A 526 -24.00 27.24 18.85
CA LYS A 526 -23.37 26.93 20.15
C LYS A 526 -23.40 25.45 20.54
N ASP A 527 -24.44 24.73 20.13
CA ASP A 527 -24.61 23.30 20.40
C ASP A 527 -24.02 22.39 19.31
N LYS A 528 -23.27 22.96 18.37
CA LYS A 528 -22.67 22.26 17.23
C LYS A 528 -21.16 22.34 17.27
N VAL A 529 -20.55 21.35 16.65
CA VAL A 529 -19.09 21.27 16.48
C VAL A 529 -18.74 21.21 15.00
N PHE A 530 -17.50 21.53 14.68
CA PHE A 530 -16.97 21.27 13.35
C PHE A 530 -16.99 19.78 13.03
N TYR A 531 -17.27 19.49 11.77
CA TYR A 531 -17.15 18.15 11.24
C TYR A 531 -15.67 17.76 11.19
N VAL A 532 -15.33 16.58 11.71
CA VAL A 532 -13.93 16.11 11.81
C VAL A 532 -13.15 16.20 10.50
N TRP A 533 -13.79 15.99 9.35
CA TRP A 533 -13.10 16.07 8.06
C TRP A 533 -12.79 17.51 7.59
N PHE A 534 -13.34 18.52 8.25
CA PHE A 534 -12.95 19.92 8.08
C PHE A 534 -11.72 20.25 8.92
N ASP A 535 -11.70 19.90 10.21
CA ASP A 535 -10.67 20.35 11.15
C ASP A 535 -9.57 19.32 11.45
N ALA A 536 -9.70 18.03 11.11
CA ALA A 536 -8.63 17.05 11.28
C ALA A 536 -7.34 17.41 10.52
N PRO A 537 -7.37 17.90 9.26
CA PRO A 537 -6.16 18.40 8.61
C PRO A 537 -5.56 19.65 9.27
N ILE A 538 -6.39 20.48 9.94
CA ILE A 538 -5.93 21.61 10.77
C ILE A 538 -5.15 21.09 11.99
N GLY A 539 -5.39 19.84 12.39
CA GLY A 539 -4.60 19.11 13.38
C GLY A 539 -3.10 19.17 13.14
N TYR A 540 -2.62 19.16 11.89
CA TYR A 540 -1.18 19.29 11.63
C TYR A 540 -0.60 20.63 12.11
N LEU A 541 -1.36 21.72 11.94
CA LEU A 541 -0.97 23.06 12.36
C LEU A 541 -0.99 23.14 13.89
N SER A 542 -2.06 22.67 14.52
CA SER A 542 -2.20 22.73 15.98
C SER A 542 -1.23 21.83 16.72
N ILE A 543 -0.91 20.65 16.18
CA ILE A 543 0.16 19.78 16.68
C ILE A 543 1.51 20.49 16.61
N THR A 544 1.77 21.24 15.53
CA THR A 544 3.01 22.02 15.41
C THR A 544 3.01 23.23 16.36
N ALA A 545 1.87 23.87 16.58
CA ALA A 545 1.70 24.96 17.55
C ALA A 545 1.90 24.50 19.01
N ASN A 546 1.52 23.26 19.33
CA ASN A 546 1.81 22.66 20.62
C ASN A 546 3.29 22.23 20.77
N TYR A 547 4.01 22.06 19.66
CA TYR A 547 5.45 21.77 19.67
C TYR A 547 6.31 23.04 19.83
N THR A 548 5.91 24.16 19.19
CA THR A 548 6.63 25.43 19.24
C THR A 548 5.69 26.62 19.05
N SER A 549 5.96 27.73 19.75
CA SER A 549 5.24 28.99 19.55
C SER A 549 5.44 29.57 18.14
N ASP A 550 6.57 29.27 17.51
CA ASP A 550 6.94 29.79 16.18
C ASP A 550 6.44 28.88 15.02
N TRP A 551 5.32 28.18 15.22
CA TRP A 551 4.79 27.19 14.26
C TRP A 551 4.44 27.79 12.89
N GLU A 552 4.13 29.08 12.85
CA GLU A 552 3.85 29.80 11.60
C GLU A 552 5.09 29.88 10.70
N LEU A 553 6.31 29.77 11.23
CA LEU A 553 7.51 29.66 10.40
C LEU A 553 7.49 28.39 9.52
N TRP A 554 6.83 27.32 9.98
CA TRP A 554 6.64 26.11 9.19
C TRP A 554 5.40 26.18 8.29
N TRP A 555 4.28 26.69 8.82
CA TRP A 555 2.97 26.59 8.17
C TRP A 555 2.50 27.85 7.44
N LYS A 556 3.24 28.95 7.49
CA LYS A 556 2.94 30.20 6.76
C LYS A 556 4.16 30.75 6.01
N GLN A 557 5.04 29.86 5.52
CA GLN A 557 6.25 30.19 4.77
C GLN A 557 6.41 29.30 3.52
N PRO A 558 5.46 29.33 2.56
CA PRO A 558 5.41 28.41 1.41
C PRO A 558 6.64 28.49 0.48
N ASP A 559 7.37 29.60 0.49
CA ASP A 559 8.58 29.78 -0.32
C ASP A 559 9.85 29.20 0.35
N GLN A 560 9.81 28.97 1.66
CA GLN A 560 10.95 28.46 2.44
C GLN A 560 10.79 26.99 2.86
N VAL A 561 9.56 26.48 2.87
CA VAL A 561 9.22 25.15 3.40
C VAL A 561 8.67 24.27 2.28
N LYS A 562 9.14 23.03 2.23
CA LYS A 562 8.56 21.97 1.38
C LYS A 562 7.78 20.99 2.22
N LEU A 563 6.48 20.88 1.96
CA LEU A 563 5.57 20.01 2.71
C LEU A 563 5.38 18.67 1.99
N TYR A 564 5.72 17.59 2.68
CA TYR A 564 5.48 16.20 2.30
C TYR A 564 4.39 15.60 3.19
N GLN A 565 3.35 15.03 2.59
CA GLN A 565 2.26 14.38 3.33
C GLN A 565 2.14 12.90 2.93
N PHE A 566 2.20 12.01 3.91
CA PHE A 566 2.15 10.55 3.70
C PHE A 566 0.82 9.98 4.19
N MET A 567 0.13 9.24 3.32
CA MET A 567 -1.20 8.69 3.62
C MET A 567 -1.55 7.49 2.74
N ALA A 568 -2.61 6.77 3.12
CA ALA A 568 -3.28 5.84 2.23
C ALA A 568 -4.25 6.59 1.27
N LYS A 569 -4.61 5.93 0.16
CA LYS A 569 -5.39 6.53 -0.95
C LYS A 569 -6.76 7.10 -0.56
N ASP A 570 -7.37 6.61 0.52
CA ASP A 570 -8.65 7.09 1.06
C ASP A 570 -8.58 8.53 1.60
N ASN A 571 -7.41 8.96 2.10
CA ASN A 571 -7.21 10.30 2.64
C ASN A 571 -6.91 11.37 1.57
N VAL A 572 -6.69 10.97 0.32
CA VAL A 572 -6.30 11.88 -0.78
C VAL A 572 -7.29 13.03 -0.98
N PRO A 573 -8.63 12.83 -1.05
CA PRO A 573 -9.55 13.94 -1.30
C PRO A 573 -9.44 15.06 -0.26
N PHE A 574 -9.15 14.72 1.00
CA PHE A 574 -9.06 15.70 2.07
C PHE A 574 -7.79 16.54 1.99
N HIS A 575 -6.68 15.97 1.51
CA HIS A 575 -5.37 16.62 1.47
C HIS A 575 -5.04 17.22 0.09
N ALA A 576 -5.63 16.68 -0.97
CA ALA A 576 -5.48 17.20 -2.33
C ALA A 576 -6.49 18.32 -2.63
N ILE A 577 -7.67 18.31 -1.99
CA ILE A 577 -8.79 19.19 -2.34
C ILE A 577 -9.25 19.99 -1.12
N VAL A 578 -9.87 19.33 -0.12
CA VAL A 578 -10.58 20.03 0.96
C VAL A 578 -9.66 20.97 1.74
N PHE A 579 -8.52 20.48 2.20
CA PHE A 579 -7.60 21.26 3.02
C PHE A 579 -6.88 22.37 2.24
N PRO A 580 -6.31 22.12 1.03
CA PRO A 580 -5.78 23.21 0.22
C PRO A 580 -6.83 24.28 -0.13
N MET A 581 -8.07 23.90 -0.44
CA MET A 581 -9.15 24.88 -0.69
C MET A 581 -9.51 25.68 0.56
N THR A 582 -9.52 25.02 1.72
CA THR A 582 -9.69 25.67 3.02
C THR A 582 -8.59 26.70 3.26
N GLN A 583 -7.32 26.34 3.01
CA GLN A 583 -6.18 27.26 3.12
C GLN A 583 -6.29 28.43 2.14
N LEU A 584 -6.54 28.15 0.85
CA LEU A 584 -6.68 29.16 -0.20
C LEU A 584 -7.83 30.13 0.10
N GLY A 585 -8.97 29.65 0.59
CA GLY A 585 -10.12 30.47 0.91
C GLY A 585 -9.88 31.47 2.05
N THR A 586 -8.85 31.29 2.87
CA THR A 586 -8.45 32.29 3.89
C THR A 586 -7.70 33.49 3.30
N HIS A 587 -7.21 33.38 2.06
CA HIS A 587 -6.28 34.35 1.42
C HIS A 587 -4.98 34.59 2.19
N GLN A 588 -4.62 33.72 3.15
CA GLN A 588 -3.35 33.76 3.85
C GLN A 588 -2.30 32.89 3.15
N SER A 589 -1.02 33.22 3.37
CA SER A 589 0.12 32.52 2.79
C SER A 589 0.46 31.21 3.51
N TYR A 590 -0.49 30.28 3.60
CA TYR A 590 -0.25 28.97 4.20
C TYR A 590 0.73 28.12 3.36
N THR A 591 1.58 27.37 4.04
CA THR A 591 2.35 26.27 3.45
C THR A 591 1.38 25.16 3.06
N SER A 592 1.13 25.05 1.76
CA SER A 592 0.30 24.01 1.14
C SER A 592 1.17 22.84 0.68
N VAL A 593 0.59 21.63 0.56
CA VAL A 593 1.32 20.42 0.16
C VAL A 593 2.12 20.60 -1.14
N ASP A 594 3.38 20.18 -1.15
CA ASP A 594 4.24 20.09 -2.34
C ASP A 594 4.27 18.64 -2.86
N HIS A 595 4.39 17.67 -1.94
CA HIS A 595 4.49 16.26 -2.26
C HIS A 595 3.42 15.46 -1.52
N LEU A 596 2.42 14.97 -2.28
CA LEU A 596 1.38 14.09 -1.73
C LEU A 596 1.72 12.63 -2.01
N MET A 597 2.16 11.94 -0.95
CA MET A 597 2.64 10.56 -0.99
C MET A 597 1.54 9.58 -0.59
N ALA A 598 0.64 9.30 -1.54
CA ALA A 598 -0.43 8.32 -1.35
C ALA A 598 -0.02 6.91 -1.79
N VAL A 599 -0.35 5.90 -1.00
CA VAL A 599 -0.14 4.48 -1.30
C VAL A 599 -1.44 3.70 -1.46
N GLU A 600 -1.33 2.54 -2.10
CA GLU A 600 -2.36 1.52 -2.18
C GLU A 600 -2.46 0.71 -0.86
N TYR A 601 -3.36 -0.27 -0.79
CA TYR A 601 -3.57 -1.02 0.45
C TYR A 601 -2.58 -2.18 0.63
N LEU A 602 -2.22 -2.44 1.89
CA LEU A 602 -1.61 -3.70 2.29
C LEU A 602 -2.72 -4.64 2.78
N ASN A 603 -2.89 -5.76 2.09
CA ASN A 603 -3.72 -6.90 2.49
C ASN A 603 -2.93 -7.85 3.40
N TYR A 604 -3.61 -8.82 3.98
CA TYR A 604 -3.04 -9.81 4.89
C TYR A 604 -3.35 -11.22 4.38
N GLU A 605 -2.32 -11.94 3.93
CA GLU A 605 -2.45 -13.18 3.17
C GLU A 605 -3.46 -12.97 2.02
N ASP A 606 -4.49 -13.81 1.93
CA ASP A 606 -5.54 -13.73 0.91
C ASP A 606 -6.76 -12.88 1.35
N ALA A 607 -6.63 -12.14 2.45
CA ALA A 607 -7.73 -11.42 3.09
C ALA A 607 -7.39 -9.96 3.44
N LYS A 608 -8.40 -9.21 3.90
CA LYS A 608 -8.21 -7.90 4.51
C LYS A 608 -8.04 -8.05 6.03
N PHE A 609 -7.26 -7.15 6.62
CA PHE A 609 -7.18 -6.99 8.08
C PHE A 609 -8.58 -6.83 8.68
N SER A 610 -8.87 -7.55 9.77
CA SER A 610 -10.18 -7.51 10.41
C SER A 610 -10.08 -7.74 11.91
N LYS A 611 -10.31 -6.68 12.68
CA LYS A 611 -10.30 -6.74 14.15
C LYS A 611 -11.43 -7.60 14.69
N SER A 612 -12.63 -7.51 14.12
CA SER A 612 -13.80 -8.30 14.54
C SER A 612 -13.63 -9.80 14.31
N ARG A 613 -12.95 -10.20 13.23
CA ARG A 613 -12.66 -11.61 12.92
C ARG A 613 -11.32 -12.11 13.49
N GLY A 614 -10.53 -11.23 14.09
CA GLY A 614 -9.18 -11.53 14.58
C GLY A 614 -8.18 -11.89 13.47
N VAL A 615 -8.39 -11.36 12.26
CA VAL A 615 -7.55 -11.65 11.08
C VAL A 615 -6.50 -10.54 10.93
N GLY A 616 -5.23 -10.94 10.91
CA GLY A 616 -4.11 -10.04 10.67
C GLY A 616 -3.37 -9.61 11.94
N VAL A 617 -2.17 -9.07 11.74
CA VAL A 617 -1.29 -8.58 12.80
C VAL A 617 -1.59 -7.11 13.10
N PHE A 618 -1.89 -6.80 14.36
CA PHE A 618 -2.04 -5.43 14.83
C PHE A 618 -0.75 -4.93 15.49
N GLY A 619 -0.57 -3.61 15.58
CA GLY A 619 0.69 -3.02 16.04
C GLY A 619 1.10 -3.43 17.45
N ASN A 620 0.12 -3.67 18.33
CA ASN A 620 0.34 -4.18 19.69
C ASN A 620 0.68 -5.67 19.72
N ASP A 621 0.34 -6.43 18.68
CA ASP A 621 0.61 -7.86 18.60
C ASP A 621 2.01 -8.13 18.05
N ALA A 622 2.53 -7.23 17.20
CA ALA A 622 3.83 -7.36 16.55
C ALA A 622 4.98 -7.52 17.56
N GLN A 623 4.94 -6.78 18.67
CA GLN A 623 5.90 -6.88 19.78
C GLN A 623 5.90 -8.24 20.48
N ASP A 624 4.76 -8.94 20.51
CA ASP A 624 4.59 -10.22 21.20
C ASP A 624 4.97 -11.43 20.32
N THR A 625 5.46 -11.19 19.11
CA THR A 625 5.87 -12.25 18.17
C THR A 625 7.29 -12.74 18.39
N GLY A 626 8.11 -11.98 19.13
CA GLY A 626 9.55 -12.23 19.25
C GLY A 626 10.38 -11.85 18.01
N ILE A 627 9.73 -11.35 16.94
CA ILE A 627 10.39 -10.81 15.76
C ILE A 627 10.75 -9.33 16.03
N PRO A 628 12.03 -8.92 15.89
CA PRO A 628 12.45 -7.53 16.14
C PRO A 628 11.74 -6.52 15.25
N ALA A 629 11.53 -5.30 15.75
CA ALA A 629 10.88 -4.21 15.01
C ALA A 629 11.52 -3.95 13.64
N ASP A 630 12.85 -3.95 13.57
CA ASP A 630 13.59 -3.74 12.31
C ASP A 630 13.28 -4.78 11.24
N VAL A 631 12.99 -6.03 11.60
CA VAL A 631 12.60 -7.08 10.65
C VAL A 631 11.22 -6.78 10.07
N TRP A 632 10.29 -6.31 10.90
CA TRP A 632 8.98 -5.83 10.43
C TRP A 632 9.13 -4.62 9.51
N ARG A 633 9.95 -3.63 9.91
CA ARG A 633 10.20 -2.43 9.09
C ARG A 633 10.79 -2.79 7.74
N PHE A 634 11.80 -3.65 7.70
CA PHE A 634 12.40 -4.17 6.48
C PHE A 634 11.35 -4.78 5.56
N TYR A 635 10.58 -5.74 6.06
CA TYR A 635 9.64 -6.49 5.23
C TYR A 635 8.51 -5.61 4.70
N LEU A 636 7.94 -4.75 5.55
CA LEU A 636 6.89 -3.81 5.16
C LEU A 636 7.38 -2.79 4.13
N MET A 637 8.64 -2.34 4.21
CA MET A 637 9.22 -1.46 3.18
C MET A 637 9.58 -2.20 1.89
N TYR A 638 10.03 -3.45 2.00
CA TYR A 638 10.29 -4.31 0.84
C TYR A 638 9.00 -4.62 0.06
N GLN A 639 7.87 -4.73 0.76
CA GLN A 639 6.53 -4.95 0.22
C GLN A 639 5.64 -3.69 0.24
N ARG A 640 6.23 -2.48 0.23
CA ARG A 640 5.43 -1.24 0.30
C ARG A 640 4.47 -1.13 -0.91
N PRO A 641 3.17 -0.89 -0.70
CA PRO A 641 2.15 -0.82 -1.77
C PRO A 641 2.19 0.50 -2.56
N GLU A 642 3.26 0.76 -3.32
CA GLU A 642 3.45 2.06 -3.98
C GLU A 642 2.48 2.31 -5.15
N ASN A 643 2.33 1.32 -6.04
CA ASN A 643 1.55 1.46 -7.29
C ASN A 643 0.33 0.53 -7.35
N GLN A 644 0.34 -0.55 -6.56
CA GLN A 644 -0.72 -1.55 -6.51
C GLN A 644 -0.84 -2.08 -5.08
N ASP A 645 -1.99 -2.66 -4.76
CA ASP A 645 -2.17 -3.38 -3.50
C ASP A 645 -1.10 -4.49 -3.36
N THR A 646 -0.63 -4.72 -2.15
CA THR A 646 0.32 -5.80 -1.82
C THR A 646 -0.28 -6.66 -0.70
N SER A 647 0.26 -7.85 -0.48
CA SER A 647 -0.17 -8.73 0.62
C SER A 647 0.99 -9.03 1.55
N PHE A 648 0.76 -8.89 2.85
CA PHE A 648 1.65 -9.43 3.86
C PHE A 648 1.54 -10.96 3.84
N CYS A 649 2.67 -11.66 3.77
CA CYS A 649 2.71 -13.12 3.79
C CYS A 649 3.77 -13.62 4.77
N TRP A 650 3.39 -14.53 5.67
CA TRP A 650 4.32 -15.07 6.66
C TRP A 650 5.47 -15.89 6.06
N SER A 651 5.18 -16.71 5.03
CA SER A 651 6.22 -17.49 4.36
C SER A 651 7.19 -16.60 3.58
N ASP A 652 6.70 -15.53 2.96
CA ASP A 652 7.55 -14.56 2.28
C ASP A 652 8.35 -13.70 3.27
N LEU A 653 7.80 -13.31 4.43
CA LEU A 653 8.56 -12.68 5.52
C LEU A 653 9.76 -13.54 5.93
N GLN A 654 9.53 -14.83 6.16
CA GLN A 654 10.60 -15.77 6.52
C GLN A 654 11.64 -15.89 5.39
N LEU A 655 11.17 -16.07 4.15
CA LEU A 655 12.02 -16.21 2.99
C LEU A 655 12.93 -14.99 2.86
N LYS A 656 12.37 -13.77 2.88
CA LYS A 656 13.13 -12.52 2.72
C LYS A 656 14.04 -12.23 3.91
N ASN A 657 13.64 -12.55 5.14
CA ASN A 657 14.54 -12.48 6.29
C ASN A 657 15.75 -13.41 6.08
N ASN A 658 15.50 -14.67 5.75
CA ASN A 658 16.56 -15.67 5.67
C ASN A 658 17.46 -15.45 4.42
N SER A 659 16.89 -15.04 3.28
CA SER A 659 17.63 -14.85 2.04
C SER A 659 18.31 -13.48 1.95
N GLU A 660 17.59 -12.38 2.20
CA GLU A 660 18.11 -11.02 2.00
C GLU A 660 18.81 -10.46 3.24
N LEU A 661 18.21 -10.63 4.43
CA LEU A 661 18.84 -10.14 5.65
C LEU A 661 19.96 -11.06 6.11
N LEU A 662 19.68 -12.34 6.36
CA LEU A 662 20.67 -13.26 6.92
C LEU A 662 21.75 -13.65 5.90
N ASN A 663 21.37 -14.21 4.74
CA ASN A 663 22.31 -14.80 3.79
C ASN A 663 22.99 -13.79 2.85
N ASN A 664 22.47 -12.56 2.72
CA ASN A 664 23.07 -11.51 1.90
C ASN A 664 23.67 -10.39 2.77
N LEU A 665 22.85 -9.50 3.34
CA LEU A 665 23.34 -8.32 4.07
C LEU A 665 24.16 -8.69 5.31
N GLY A 666 23.60 -9.52 6.18
CA GLY A 666 24.23 -9.99 7.41
C GLY A 666 25.46 -10.84 7.14
N ASN A 667 25.40 -11.73 6.14
CA ASN A 667 26.56 -12.53 5.73
C ASN A 667 27.73 -11.66 5.26
N PHE A 668 27.47 -10.66 4.40
CA PHE A 668 28.51 -9.74 3.92
C PHE A 668 29.19 -9.03 5.10
N VAL A 669 28.38 -8.36 5.93
CA VAL A 669 28.88 -7.59 7.07
C VAL A 669 29.65 -8.47 8.03
N ASN A 670 29.09 -9.62 8.41
CA ASN A 670 29.73 -10.53 9.36
C ASN A 670 31.06 -11.08 8.81
N ARG A 671 31.10 -11.51 7.54
CA ARG A 671 32.34 -11.98 6.91
C ARG A 671 33.41 -10.90 6.88
N ALA A 672 33.07 -9.70 6.40
CA ALA A 672 34.01 -8.58 6.30
C ALA A 672 34.59 -8.21 7.67
N LEU A 673 33.72 -7.99 8.65
CA LEU A 673 34.11 -7.49 9.97
C LEU A 673 34.82 -8.55 10.81
N THR A 674 34.31 -9.79 10.84
CA THR A 674 34.96 -10.89 11.58
C THR A 674 36.32 -11.24 10.99
N PHE A 675 36.45 -11.24 9.66
CA PHE A 675 37.74 -11.49 9.03
C PHE A 675 38.76 -10.41 9.38
N LEU A 676 38.36 -9.14 9.31
CA LEU A 676 39.25 -8.02 9.62
C LEU A 676 39.65 -8.02 11.10
N PHE A 677 38.70 -8.31 12.00
CA PHE A 677 38.97 -8.41 13.43
C PHE A 677 39.97 -9.52 13.76
N ASN A 678 39.78 -10.71 13.21
CA ASN A 678 40.60 -11.88 13.54
C ASN A 678 41.98 -11.87 12.91
N ASN A 679 42.13 -11.35 11.69
CA ASN A 679 43.39 -11.42 10.94
C ASN A 679 44.20 -10.13 10.98
N PHE A 680 43.56 -8.98 11.23
CA PHE A 680 44.20 -7.66 11.24
C PHE A 680 43.95 -6.90 12.54
N GLY A 681 43.63 -7.61 13.63
CA GLY A 681 43.51 -7.06 14.99
C GLY A 681 42.39 -6.02 15.16
N GLY A 682 41.40 -6.01 14.28
CA GLY A 682 40.33 -5.02 14.29
C GLY A 682 40.81 -3.61 13.92
N VAL A 683 41.91 -3.49 13.19
CA VAL A 683 42.43 -2.23 12.69
C VAL A 683 42.33 -2.23 11.16
N VAL A 684 41.69 -1.21 10.60
CA VAL A 684 41.52 -1.05 9.15
C VAL A 684 42.90 -0.90 8.50
N PRO A 685 43.32 -1.82 7.60
CA PRO A 685 44.62 -1.73 6.93
C PRO A 685 44.71 -0.60 5.90
N GLU A 686 45.93 -0.34 5.40
CA GLU A 686 46.11 0.50 4.20
C GLU A 686 45.49 -0.15 2.96
N LEU A 687 44.89 0.69 2.10
CA LEU A 687 44.24 0.29 0.86
C LEU A 687 45.21 0.40 -0.31
N ASN A 688 45.63 -0.73 -0.87
CA ASN A 688 46.28 -0.79 -2.17
C ASN A 688 45.26 -1.16 -3.25
N ILE A 689 44.81 -0.15 -4.01
CA ILE A 689 43.74 -0.26 -5.00
C ILE A 689 44.28 -0.75 -6.36
N LEU A 690 43.71 -1.84 -6.86
CA LEU A 690 43.94 -2.37 -8.20
C LEU A 690 42.80 -1.99 -9.16
N GLU A 691 42.99 -2.18 -10.47
CA GLU A 691 41.95 -1.87 -11.48
C GLU A 691 40.63 -2.59 -11.21
N GLU A 692 40.68 -3.85 -10.77
CA GLU A 692 39.50 -4.63 -10.37
C GLU A 692 38.73 -4.00 -9.20
N ASP A 693 39.40 -3.32 -8.27
CA ASP A 693 38.76 -2.62 -7.16
C ASP A 693 38.07 -1.35 -7.62
N LYS A 694 38.65 -0.65 -8.61
CA LYS A 694 38.03 0.55 -9.19
C LYS A 694 36.67 0.23 -9.80
N VAL A 695 36.56 -0.91 -10.49
CA VAL A 695 35.27 -1.39 -11.03
C VAL A 695 34.25 -1.60 -9.91
N VAL A 696 34.67 -2.19 -8.79
CA VAL A 696 33.79 -2.42 -7.63
C VAL A 696 33.36 -1.09 -6.99
N ILE A 697 34.30 -0.16 -6.79
CA ILE A 697 34.01 1.20 -6.29
C ILE A 697 33.01 1.91 -7.21
N ALA A 698 33.15 1.77 -8.52
CA ALA A 698 32.24 2.35 -9.50
C ALA A 698 30.83 1.74 -9.43
N LYS A 699 30.73 0.41 -9.34
CA LYS A 699 29.44 -0.29 -9.14
C LYS A 699 28.73 0.15 -7.85
N LEU A 700 29.49 0.27 -6.75
CA LEU A 700 28.97 0.74 -5.46
C LEU A 700 28.51 2.20 -5.54
N SER A 701 29.28 3.05 -6.20
CA SER A 701 28.95 4.46 -6.41
C SER A 701 27.68 4.63 -7.25
N ALA A 702 27.50 3.81 -8.29
CA ALA A 702 26.28 3.80 -9.10
C ALA A 702 25.06 3.38 -8.27
N GLN A 703 25.17 2.32 -7.45
CA GLN A 703 24.08 1.89 -6.57
C GLN A 703 23.73 2.94 -5.51
N LEU A 704 24.72 3.65 -4.97
CA LEU A 704 24.50 4.78 -4.08
C LEU A 704 23.76 5.92 -4.80
N GLY A 705 24.17 6.25 -6.03
CA GLY A 705 23.48 7.23 -6.86
C GLY A 705 22.02 6.86 -7.11
N HIS A 706 21.74 5.59 -7.40
CA HIS A 706 20.37 5.07 -7.54
C HIS A 706 19.57 5.20 -6.25
N TYR A 707 20.14 4.79 -5.11
CA TYR A 707 19.51 4.93 -3.80
C TYR A 707 19.09 6.38 -3.54
N ILE A 708 20.00 7.33 -3.74
CA ILE A 708 19.74 8.75 -3.47
C ILE A 708 18.67 9.29 -4.41
N ASN A 709 18.73 8.97 -5.70
CA ASN A 709 17.72 9.37 -6.66
C ASN A 709 16.33 8.80 -6.32
N PHE A 710 16.25 7.54 -5.89
CA PHE A 710 15.00 6.94 -5.46
C PHE A 710 14.47 7.56 -4.17
N MET A 711 15.33 7.80 -3.17
CA MET A 711 14.92 8.44 -1.91
C MET A 711 14.50 9.90 -2.10
N ASP A 712 15.19 10.67 -2.96
CA ASP A 712 14.81 12.06 -3.30
C ASP A 712 13.43 12.13 -3.97
N LYS A 713 13.03 11.07 -4.68
CA LYS A 713 11.71 10.90 -5.30
C LYS A 713 10.74 10.06 -4.45
N VAL A 714 11.12 9.72 -3.22
CA VAL A 714 10.31 8.93 -2.27
C VAL A 714 9.88 7.55 -2.83
N ARG A 715 10.71 6.94 -3.69
CA ARG A 715 10.59 5.54 -4.15
C ARG A 715 11.26 4.61 -3.14
N LEU A 716 10.60 4.44 -2.00
CA LEU A 716 11.17 3.78 -0.83
C LEU A 716 11.39 2.28 -1.05
N ARG A 717 10.49 1.62 -1.81
CA ARG A 717 10.60 0.19 -2.14
C ARG A 717 11.82 -0.13 -3.00
N ASP A 718 12.17 0.73 -3.95
CA ASP A 718 13.34 0.51 -4.81
C ASP A 718 14.63 0.90 -4.10
N SER A 719 14.57 1.90 -3.21
CA SER A 719 15.72 2.32 -2.39
C SER A 719 16.24 1.20 -1.49
N ILE A 720 15.38 0.43 -0.82
CA ILE A 720 15.83 -0.69 0.02
C ILE A 720 16.49 -1.80 -0.80
N ARG A 721 16.09 -1.99 -2.07
CA ARG A 721 16.71 -2.96 -2.99
C ARG A 721 18.12 -2.55 -3.40
N CYS A 722 18.41 -1.25 -3.53
CA CYS A 722 19.77 -0.76 -3.75
C CYS A 722 20.71 -1.15 -2.59
N ILE A 723 20.23 -1.09 -1.34
CA ILE A 723 21.00 -1.54 -0.16
C ILE A 723 21.39 -3.03 -0.28
N LEU A 724 20.41 -3.87 -0.64
CA LEU A 724 20.62 -5.31 -0.82
C LEU A 724 21.53 -5.63 -2.02
N SER A 725 21.51 -4.78 -3.05
CA SER A 725 22.42 -4.86 -4.20
C SER A 725 23.86 -4.55 -3.81
N ILE A 726 24.07 -3.49 -3.00
CA ILE A 726 25.39 -3.13 -2.46
C ILE A 726 25.99 -4.29 -1.64
N SER A 727 25.20 -4.93 -0.78
CA SER A 727 25.70 -6.10 -0.02
C SER A 727 25.97 -7.31 -0.91
N ARG A 728 25.22 -7.50 -2.01
CA ARG A 728 25.46 -8.58 -2.98
C ARG A 728 26.76 -8.38 -3.74
N ILE A 729 27.04 -7.15 -4.20
CA ILE A 729 28.32 -6.75 -4.80
C ILE A 729 29.46 -7.04 -3.82
N GLY A 730 29.29 -6.66 -2.55
CA GLY A 730 30.26 -6.94 -1.49
C GLY A 730 30.50 -8.44 -1.29
N ASN A 731 29.45 -9.26 -1.22
CA ASN A 731 29.56 -10.72 -1.11
C ASN A 731 30.31 -11.33 -2.30
N GLN A 732 29.97 -10.92 -3.52
CA GLN A 732 30.62 -11.40 -4.75
C GLN A 732 32.11 -11.03 -4.75
N TYR A 733 32.45 -9.80 -4.36
CA TYR A 733 33.82 -9.33 -4.26
C TYR A 733 34.65 -10.16 -3.27
N ILE A 734 34.14 -10.39 -2.05
CA ILE A 734 34.79 -11.26 -1.06
C ILE A 734 34.96 -12.69 -1.62
N GLN A 735 33.93 -13.21 -2.28
CA GLN A 735 33.94 -14.59 -2.78
C GLN A 735 34.93 -14.78 -3.93
N PHE A 736 35.01 -13.82 -4.84
CA PHE A 736 35.89 -13.86 -6.00
C PHE A 736 37.37 -13.83 -5.59
N HIS A 737 37.75 -12.94 -4.69
CA HIS A 737 39.16 -12.79 -4.28
C HIS A 737 39.64 -13.77 -3.22
N LYS A 738 38.73 -14.46 -2.52
CA LYS A 738 39.06 -15.49 -1.51
C LYS A 738 40.11 -15.02 -0.48
N PRO A 739 39.85 -13.94 0.29
CA PRO A 739 40.83 -13.38 1.22
C PRO A 739 41.35 -14.38 2.27
N TRP A 740 40.58 -15.42 2.59
CA TRP A 740 40.98 -16.51 3.51
C TRP A 740 42.08 -17.44 2.97
N GLU A 741 42.26 -17.47 1.65
CA GLU A 741 43.41 -18.13 1.00
C GLU A 741 44.58 -17.16 0.94
N LEU A 742 44.34 -15.92 0.49
CA LEU A 742 45.37 -14.89 0.33
C LEU A 742 46.11 -14.55 1.63
N VAL A 743 45.40 -14.53 2.77
CA VAL A 743 46.00 -14.23 4.09
C VAL A 743 47.04 -15.27 4.55
N LYS A 744 47.02 -16.47 3.97
CA LYS A 744 47.97 -17.56 4.29
C LYS A 744 49.17 -17.59 3.32
N GLY A 745 49.17 -16.72 2.32
CA GLY A 745 50.13 -16.70 1.22
C GLY A 745 51.38 -15.84 1.47
N THR A 746 51.99 -15.38 0.37
CA THR A 746 53.15 -14.48 0.36
C THR A 746 52.82 -13.12 1.00
N PRO A 747 53.83 -12.29 1.35
CA PRO A 747 53.60 -10.94 1.86
C PRO A 747 52.69 -10.09 0.96
N GLU A 748 52.82 -10.21 -0.36
CA GLU A 748 52.00 -9.51 -1.35
C GLU A 748 50.54 -10.00 -1.32
N GLN A 749 50.33 -11.31 -1.19
CA GLN A 749 48.99 -11.89 -1.05
C GLN A 749 48.33 -11.47 0.26
N LYS A 750 49.09 -11.40 1.35
CA LYS A 750 48.59 -10.88 2.64
C LYS A 750 48.19 -9.41 2.54
N LEU A 751 49.00 -8.58 1.89
CA LEU A 751 48.68 -7.18 1.64
C LEU A 751 47.42 -7.03 0.78
N ARG A 752 47.27 -7.88 -0.24
CA ARG A 752 46.05 -7.92 -1.07
C ARG A 752 44.82 -8.27 -0.24
N SER A 753 44.90 -9.31 0.60
CA SER A 753 43.83 -9.69 1.54
C SER A 753 43.44 -8.53 2.45
N ALA A 754 44.43 -7.82 3.00
CA ALA A 754 44.22 -6.66 3.85
C ALA A 754 43.48 -5.52 3.12
N SER A 755 43.87 -5.21 1.88
CA SER A 755 43.24 -4.16 1.06
C SER A 755 41.79 -4.48 0.71
N ILE A 756 41.49 -5.72 0.31
CA ILE A 756 40.13 -6.19 0.01
C ILE A 756 39.23 -6.03 1.25
N MET A 757 39.74 -6.40 2.42
CA MET A 757 38.98 -6.31 3.68
C MET A 757 38.81 -4.87 4.16
N ALA A 758 39.79 -3.99 3.94
CA ALA A 758 39.66 -2.57 4.19
C ALA A 758 38.55 -1.93 3.33
N LEU A 759 38.46 -2.30 2.04
CA LEU A 759 37.39 -1.84 1.17
C LEU A 759 36.03 -2.37 1.64
N CYS A 760 35.94 -3.65 2.01
CA CYS A 760 34.71 -4.24 2.52
C CYS A 760 34.23 -3.58 3.82
N ALA A 761 35.14 -3.18 4.72
CA ALA A 761 34.80 -2.43 5.93
C ALA A 761 34.21 -1.05 5.60
N ASN A 762 34.75 -0.36 4.59
CA ASN A 762 34.20 0.90 4.08
C ASN A 762 32.78 0.71 3.49
N VAL A 763 32.56 -0.39 2.75
CA VAL A 763 31.22 -0.74 2.24
C VAL A 763 30.25 -1.05 3.40
N ALA A 764 30.69 -1.77 4.43
CA ALA A 764 29.88 -1.99 5.63
C ALA A 764 29.52 -0.68 6.33
N CYS A 765 30.44 0.29 6.38
CA CYS A 765 30.18 1.63 6.91
C CYS A 765 29.15 2.41 6.07
N LEU A 766 29.22 2.31 4.74
CA LEU A 766 28.19 2.88 3.86
C LEU A 766 26.83 2.25 4.12
N LEU A 767 26.76 0.91 4.16
CA LEU A 767 25.53 0.17 4.44
C LEU A 767 24.91 0.57 5.79
N ALA A 768 25.72 0.82 6.82
CA ALA A 768 25.24 1.29 8.11
C ALA A 768 24.46 2.61 8.01
N GLY A 769 24.93 3.55 7.17
CA GLY A 769 24.22 4.80 6.88
C GLY A 769 22.97 4.61 6.05
N LEU A 770 23.06 3.85 4.95
CA LEU A 770 21.93 3.61 4.03
C LEU A 770 20.79 2.83 4.67
N LEU A 771 21.11 1.96 5.64
CA LEU A 771 20.15 1.15 6.35
C LEU A 771 19.40 1.94 7.44
N HIS A 772 19.96 3.05 7.94
CA HIS A 772 19.39 3.81 9.05
C HIS A 772 17.93 4.24 8.85
N PRO A 773 17.50 4.69 7.65
CA PRO A 773 16.09 5.02 7.42
C PRO A 773 15.15 3.82 7.56
N PHE A 774 15.62 2.61 7.20
CA PHE A 774 14.80 1.41 7.11
C PHE A 774 14.86 0.56 8.38
N MET A 775 16.04 0.32 8.93
CA MET A 775 16.30 -0.52 10.10
C MET A 775 17.24 0.23 11.07
N PRO A 776 16.72 1.21 11.82
CA PRO A 776 17.53 2.10 12.65
C PRO A 776 18.33 1.40 13.75
N GLU A 777 17.80 0.34 14.37
CA GLU A 777 18.50 -0.39 15.44
C GLU A 777 19.65 -1.23 14.88
N THR A 778 19.44 -1.86 13.74
CA THR A 778 20.44 -2.63 12.99
C THR A 778 21.55 -1.71 12.49
N SER A 779 21.19 -0.52 12.01
CA SER A 779 22.15 0.53 11.64
C SER A 779 23.01 0.96 12.83
N GLU A 780 22.40 1.21 14.00
CA GLU A 780 23.12 1.52 15.23
C GLU A 780 24.05 0.38 15.64
N ALA A 781 23.56 -0.86 15.68
CA ALA A 781 24.36 -2.04 16.02
C ALA A 781 25.57 -2.19 15.09
N LEU A 782 25.40 -1.96 13.78
CA LEU A 782 26.49 -2.00 12.82
C LEU A 782 27.49 -0.84 13.03
N ARG A 783 27.00 0.38 13.27
CA ARG A 783 27.88 1.52 13.59
C ARG A 783 28.68 1.32 14.88
N GLN A 784 28.08 0.71 15.90
CA GLN A 784 28.78 0.35 17.14
C GLN A 784 29.89 -0.68 16.87
N GLN A 785 29.63 -1.71 16.07
CA GLN A 785 30.66 -2.67 15.66
C GLN A 785 31.79 -1.99 14.88
N LEU A 786 31.46 -1.05 14.00
CA LEU A 786 32.41 -0.27 13.23
C LEU A 786 33.11 0.83 14.03
N ASN A 787 32.63 1.15 15.23
CA ASN A 787 33.11 2.26 16.06
C ASN A 787 33.06 3.62 15.33
N VAL A 788 31.92 3.94 14.70
CA VAL A 788 31.72 5.21 13.99
C VAL A 788 30.48 5.96 14.51
N PRO A 789 30.51 7.31 14.54
CA PRO A 789 29.32 8.10 14.82
C PRO A 789 28.32 8.00 13.65
N MET A 790 27.16 8.62 13.80
CA MET A 790 26.27 8.80 12.65
C MET A 790 26.93 9.77 11.67
N LEU A 791 27.19 9.30 10.44
CA LEU A 791 27.77 10.12 9.39
C LEU A 791 26.66 10.73 8.53
N LYS A 792 26.91 11.94 8.03
CA LYS A 792 26.08 12.55 7.00
C LYS A 792 26.14 11.70 5.73
N LEU A 793 25.00 11.49 5.10
CA LEU A 793 24.90 10.76 3.83
C LEU A 793 25.21 11.71 2.67
N GLU A 794 26.39 11.53 2.09
CA GLU A 794 26.84 12.27 0.91
C GLU A 794 26.35 11.62 -0.40
N ALA A 795 26.34 12.39 -1.48
CA ALA A 795 25.92 11.94 -2.81
C ALA A 795 26.98 11.11 -3.57
N TYR A 796 27.99 10.65 -2.85
CA TYR A 796 29.15 9.95 -3.40
C TYR A 796 29.68 8.93 -2.40
N PHE A 797 30.37 7.91 -2.92
CA PHE A 797 31.08 6.94 -2.11
C PHE A 797 32.54 7.37 -1.94
N ALA A 798 32.99 7.45 -0.70
CA ALA A 798 34.34 7.86 -0.33
C ALA A 798 34.89 6.95 0.79
N PRO A 799 36.20 6.97 1.07
CA PRO A 799 36.78 6.24 2.19
C PRO A 799 36.25 6.77 3.54
N LEU A 800 35.22 6.11 4.08
CA LEU A 800 34.58 6.43 5.35
C LEU A 800 35.43 6.00 6.56
N LEU A 801 36.21 4.93 6.40
CA LEU A 801 37.14 4.40 7.40
C LEU A 801 38.57 4.51 6.87
N LYS A 802 39.39 5.27 7.58
CA LYS A 802 40.81 5.46 7.25
C LYS A 802 41.65 4.29 7.76
N ALA A 803 42.82 4.10 7.14
CA ALA A 803 43.84 3.20 7.67
C ALA A 803 44.18 3.56 9.12
N GLY A 804 44.33 2.54 9.98
CA GLY A 804 44.54 2.72 11.41
C GLY A 804 43.26 2.85 12.24
N HIS A 805 42.07 2.99 11.62
CA HIS A 805 40.80 3.02 12.34
C HIS A 805 40.56 1.71 13.09
N LYS A 806 40.20 1.79 14.37
CA LYS A 806 39.97 0.62 15.23
C LYS A 806 38.47 0.35 15.40
N MET A 807 38.04 -0.83 14.97
CA MET A 807 36.67 -1.31 15.13
C MET A 807 36.48 -2.11 16.43
N ASN A 808 35.23 -2.26 16.85
CA ASN A 808 34.84 -3.08 17.99
C ASN A 808 34.64 -4.55 17.57
N LYS A 809 34.36 -5.41 18.55
CA LYS A 809 34.15 -6.84 18.31
C LYS A 809 32.89 -7.07 17.43
N PRO A 810 33.01 -7.78 16.30
CA PRO A 810 31.88 -8.09 15.43
C PRO A 810 30.87 -9.04 16.08
N LEU A 811 29.60 -8.88 15.72
CA LEU A 811 28.47 -9.71 16.15
C LEU A 811 27.50 -9.96 14.99
N PRO A 812 26.89 -11.16 14.89
CA PRO A 812 25.85 -11.43 13.90
C PRO A 812 24.67 -10.45 14.05
N LEU A 813 24.28 -9.80 12.95
CA LEU A 813 23.19 -8.81 12.94
C LEU A 813 21.79 -9.43 12.94
N PHE A 814 21.63 -10.58 12.28
CA PHE A 814 20.32 -11.20 12.07
C PHE A 814 20.29 -12.63 12.56
N LYS A 815 19.08 -13.08 12.90
CA LYS A 815 18.79 -14.47 13.26
C LYS A 815 17.89 -15.08 12.19
N LYS A 816 18.05 -16.38 11.97
CA LYS A 816 17.15 -17.15 11.11
C LYS A 816 15.77 -17.21 11.74
N ILE A 817 14.73 -17.07 10.93
CA ILE A 817 13.35 -17.36 11.35
C ILE A 817 13.04 -18.81 10.98
N GLU A 818 12.74 -19.63 11.99
CA GLU A 818 12.44 -21.04 11.81
C GLU A 818 10.99 -21.27 11.36
N GLN A 819 10.76 -22.36 10.62
CA GLN A 819 9.43 -22.68 10.07
C GLN A 819 8.38 -22.84 11.17
N GLU A 820 8.74 -23.49 12.27
CA GLU A 820 7.86 -23.69 13.42
C GLU A 820 7.37 -22.35 14.03
N THR A 821 8.23 -21.33 14.05
CA THR A 821 7.85 -19.99 14.50
C THR A 821 6.80 -19.39 13.57
N ILE A 822 6.99 -19.53 12.26
CA ILE A 822 6.05 -19.05 11.24
C ILE A 822 4.72 -19.76 11.33
N ASP A 823 4.70 -21.09 11.43
CA ASP A 823 3.47 -21.88 11.49
C ASP A 823 2.65 -21.49 12.73
N THR A 824 3.33 -21.29 13.87
CA THR A 824 2.72 -20.84 15.12
C THR A 824 2.11 -19.45 14.98
N LEU A 825 2.85 -18.50 14.41
CA LEU A 825 2.38 -17.12 14.25
C LEU A 825 1.27 -17.01 13.19
N LYS A 826 1.41 -17.69 12.04
CA LYS A 826 0.38 -17.73 11.01
C LYS A 826 -0.95 -18.21 11.58
N LYS A 827 -0.92 -19.33 12.32
CA LYS A 827 -2.10 -19.87 13.01
C LYS A 827 -2.66 -18.91 14.08
N ARG A 828 -1.82 -18.16 14.79
CA ARG A 828 -2.26 -17.16 15.77
C ARG A 828 -3.08 -16.04 15.14
N PHE A 829 -2.80 -15.67 13.89
CA PHE A 829 -3.33 -14.48 13.23
C PHE A 829 -4.20 -14.77 11.99
N GLU A 830 -4.58 -16.04 11.74
CA GLU A 830 -5.47 -16.44 10.63
C GLU A 830 -6.95 -16.10 10.88
N GLY A 831 -7.31 -15.76 12.12
CA GLY A 831 -8.67 -15.44 12.56
C GLY A 831 -9.48 -16.65 13.01
N LYS A 832 -10.71 -16.41 13.48
CA LYS A 832 -11.66 -17.47 13.82
C LYS A 832 -12.44 -17.87 12.57
N MET A 833 -12.46 -19.17 12.22
CA MET A 833 -13.31 -19.65 11.12
C MET A 833 -14.77 -19.28 11.39
N PRO A 834 -15.52 -18.76 10.39
CA PRO A 834 -16.96 -18.60 10.53
C PRO A 834 -17.58 -19.98 10.76
N SER A 835 -18.37 -20.12 11.83
CA SER A 835 -19.23 -21.29 12.02
C SER A 835 -20.07 -21.47 10.75
N PRO A 836 -20.12 -22.66 10.12
CA PRO A 836 -20.95 -22.85 8.94
C PRO A 836 -22.40 -22.51 9.32
N ALA A 837 -22.96 -21.54 8.60
CA ALA A 837 -24.37 -21.20 8.72
C ALA A 837 -25.18 -22.49 8.55
N LYS A 838 -25.97 -22.86 9.57
CA LYS A 838 -26.95 -23.93 9.46
C LYS A 838 -27.90 -23.58 8.33
N VAL A 839 -27.75 -24.24 7.20
CA VAL A 839 -28.75 -24.26 6.13
C VAL A 839 -29.98 -24.93 6.73
N MET A 840 -30.98 -24.13 7.08
CA MET A 840 -32.33 -24.63 7.39
C MET A 840 -32.94 -25.15 6.09
N ASN A 841 -32.75 -26.43 5.81
CA ASN A 841 -33.63 -27.14 4.89
C ASN A 841 -34.95 -27.41 5.61
N GLY A 842 -36.00 -26.74 5.17
CA GLY A 842 -37.35 -26.98 5.62
C GLY A 842 -37.84 -28.34 5.14
N HIS A 843 -38.33 -29.16 6.06
CA HIS A 843 -39.35 -30.17 5.79
C HIS A 843 -40.47 -30.01 6.81
N LYS A 844 -41.68 -29.83 6.26
CA LYS A 844 -42.95 -29.94 6.97
C LYS A 844 -43.14 -31.40 7.38
N ASP A 845 -43.49 -31.62 8.64
CA ASP A 845 -44.53 -32.59 8.95
C ASP A 845 -45.30 -32.19 10.21
N THR A 846 -46.61 -32.23 10.05
CA THR A 846 -47.65 -31.94 11.02
C THR A 846 -48.04 -33.22 11.76
N THR A 847 -48.16 -33.17 13.10
CA THR A 847 -49.35 -33.65 13.85
C THR A 847 -49.23 -33.35 15.34
N VAL A 848 -50.39 -33.04 15.92
CA VAL A 848 -50.66 -32.52 17.27
C VAL A 848 -50.88 -33.68 18.25
N ASN A 849 -50.35 -33.58 19.48
CA ASN A 849 -51.13 -33.84 20.70
C ASN A 849 -50.43 -33.34 21.97
N SER A 850 -51.19 -32.51 22.69
CA SER A 850 -50.98 -31.95 24.03
C SER A 850 -51.10 -32.99 25.14
N VAL A 851 -50.29 -32.89 26.22
CA VAL A 851 -50.72 -32.74 27.64
C VAL A 851 -49.54 -32.21 28.48
N ASN A 852 -49.88 -31.27 29.37
CA ASN A 852 -49.09 -30.54 30.39
C ASN A 852 -48.15 -31.37 31.30
N ASN A 853 -46.99 -30.80 31.67
CA ASN A 853 -46.72 -30.35 33.05
C ASN A 853 -45.44 -29.49 33.18
N HIS A 854 -45.52 -28.52 34.08
CA HIS A 854 -44.50 -27.55 34.48
C HIS A 854 -43.13 -28.13 34.88
N ALA A 855 -42.02 -27.46 34.51
CA ALA A 855 -41.06 -26.86 35.44
C ALA A 855 -39.88 -26.20 34.69
N SER A 856 -39.65 -24.93 35.02
CA SER A 856 -38.43 -24.15 34.81
C SER A 856 -37.21 -24.75 35.53
N GLY A 857 -36.02 -24.71 34.93
CA GLY A 857 -34.75 -24.95 35.65
C GLY A 857 -33.51 -25.18 34.80
N ASP A 858 -32.72 -24.11 34.61
CA ASP A 858 -31.24 -24.06 34.62
C ASP A 858 -30.41 -25.21 34.00
N THR A 859 -29.93 -25.02 32.76
CA THR A 859 -28.86 -25.84 32.14
C THR A 859 -27.62 -25.05 31.72
N SER A 860 -27.62 -23.71 31.83
CA SER A 860 -26.43 -22.91 31.47
C SER A 860 -25.44 -22.74 32.61
N SER A 861 -25.87 -22.78 33.88
CA SER A 861 -24.94 -22.59 35.02
C SER A 861 -23.95 -23.75 35.20
N ASN A 862 -24.37 -24.99 34.87
CA ASN A 862 -23.56 -26.18 35.16
C ASN A 862 -22.36 -26.37 34.20
N ALA A 863 -22.49 -25.96 32.93
CA ALA A 863 -21.41 -26.08 31.95
C ALA A 863 -20.30 -25.03 32.15
N GLU A 864 -20.67 -23.80 32.53
CA GLU A 864 -19.71 -22.73 32.84
C GLU A 864 -18.94 -23.04 34.13
N GLU A 865 -19.62 -23.55 35.15
CA GLU A 865 -19.02 -24.01 36.41
C GLU A 865 -18.02 -25.16 36.17
N LEU A 866 -18.40 -26.19 35.40
CA LEU A 866 -17.51 -27.30 35.03
C LEU A 866 -16.30 -26.83 34.20
N THR A 867 -16.50 -25.84 33.30
CA THR A 867 -15.41 -25.25 32.51
C THR A 867 -14.41 -24.52 33.41
N HIS A 868 -14.89 -23.74 34.38
CA HIS A 868 -14.05 -23.07 35.36
C HIS A 868 -13.28 -24.08 36.23
N GLN A 869 -13.93 -25.16 36.70
CA GLN A 869 -13.28 -26.21 37.48
C GLN A 869 -12.21 -26.98 36.71
N VAL A 870 -12.44 -27.28 35.42
CA VAL A 870 -11.42 -27.88 34.53
C VAL A 870 -10.20 -26.95 34.41
N GLN A 871 -10.43 -25.65 34.29
CA GLN A 871 -9.34 -24.67 34.16
C GLN A 871 -8.52 -24.53 35.44
N VAL A 872 -9.18 -24.43 36.61
CA VAL A 872 -8.51 -24.39 37.93
C VAL A 872 -7.70 -25.66 38.16
N GLN A 873 -8.29 -26.84 37.91
CA GLN A 873 -7.61 -28.11 38.10
C GLN A 873 -6.43 -28.28 37.12
N GLY A 874 -6.56 -27.78 35.89
CA GLY A 874 -5.48 -27.77 34.89
C GLY A 874 -4.30 -26.87 35.26
N ASN A 875 -4.56 -25.76 35.97
CA ASN A 875 -3.50 -24.90 36.50
C ASN A 875 -2.77 -25.57 37.66
N LYS A 876 -3.49 -26.23 38.56
CA LYS A 876 -2.91 -26.96 39.69
C LYS A 876 -1.97 -28.09 39.25
N VAL A 877 -2.33 -28.83 38.20
CA VAL A 877 -1.45 -29.85 37.59
C VAL A 877 -0.20 -29.22 36.98
N ARG A 878 -0.31 -28.04 36.34
CA ARG A 878 0.84 -27.32 35.77
C ARG A 878 1.78 -26.81 36.86
N GLU A 879 1.25 -26.28 37.95
CA GLU A 879 2.03 -25.82 39.11
C GLU A 879 2.77 -26.99 39.78
N LEU A 880 2.11 -28.13 39.99
CA LEU A 880 2.76 -29.32 40.57
C LEU A 880 3.86 -29.89 39.66
N LYS A 881 3.67 -29.85 38.34
CA LYS A 881 4.70 -30.25 37.37
C LYS A 881 5.88 -29.26 37.34
N ALA A 882 5.61 -27.97 37.42
CA ALA A 882 6.64 -26.93 37.48
C ALA A 882 7.45 -27.01 38.78
N ALA A 883 6.80 -27.33 39.90
CA ALA A 883 7.41 -27.53 41.21
C ALA A 883 8.14 -28.88 41.36
N LYS A 884 8.17 -29.73 40.32
CA LYS A 884 8.73 -31.10 40.35
C LYS A 884 8.22 -31.93 41.53
N ALA A 885 6.93 -31.80 41.85
CA ALA A 885 6.28 -32.56 42.91
C ALA A 885 6.33 -34.08 42.64
N ASP A 886 6.08 -34.88 43.69
CA ASP A 886 6.11 -36.33 43.57
C ASP A 886 5.14 -36.84 42.49
N LYS A 887 5.57 -37.86 41.75
CA LYS A 887 4.83 -38.38 40.60
C LYS A 887 3.44 -38.90 41.00
N ALA A 888 3.30 -39.51 42.18
CA ALA A 888 2.00 -40.00 42.65
C ALA A 888 1.03 -38.85 42.95
N ALA A 889 1.54 -37.70 43.42
CA ALA A 889 0.74 -36.50 43.66
C ALA A 889 0.28 -35.86 42.34
N ILE A 890 1.16 -35.81 41.32
CA ILE A 890 0.80 -35.32 39.99
C ILE A 890 -0.24 -36.23 39.33
N ASP A 891 -0.05 -37.55 39.38
CA ASP A 891 -0.94 -38.52 38.75
C ASP A 891 -2.35 -38.48 39.36
N LYS A 892 -2.47 -38.25 40.68
CA LYS A 892 -3.76 -38.05 41.37
C LYS A 892 -4.52 -36.82 40.86
N GLU A 893 -3.83 -35.69 40.71
CA GLU A 893 -4.47 -34.44 40.26
C GLU A 893 -4.76 -34.46 38.74
N VAL A 894 -3.98 -35.20 37.95
CA VAL A 894 -4.26 -35.48 36.53
C VAL A 894 -5.50 -36.36 36.37
N ALA A 895 -5.67 -37.39 37.19
CA ALA A 895 -6.87 -38.23 37.17
C ALA A 895 -8.14 -37.41 37.45
N ARG A 896 -8.07 -36.49 38.42
CA ARG A 896 -9.16 -35.56 38.74
C ARG A 896 -9.48 -34.60 37.59
N LEU A 897 -8.44 -34.10 36.90
CA LEU A 897 -8.63 -33.27 35.70
C LEU A 897 -9.33 -34.02 34.56
N LEU A 898 -8.97 -35.28 34.35
CA LEU A 898 -9.59 -36.13 33.32
C LEU A 898 -11.06 -36.42 33.64
N ASP A 899 -11.40 -36.66 34.90
CA ASP A 899 -12.78 -36.86 35.32
C ASP A 899 -13.65 -35.61 35.10
N LEU A 900 -13.15 -34.42 35.49
CA LEU A 900 -13.84 -33.15 35.24
C LEU A 900 -14.04 -32.88 33.74
N LYS A 901 -13.05 -33.20 32.90
CA LYS A 901 -13.20 -33.09 31.44
C LYS A 901 -14.22 -34.06 30.88
N LYS A 902 -14.34 -35.26 31.43
CA LYS A 902 -15.35 -36.25 31.04
C LYS A 902 -16.76 -35.78 31.41
N GLN A 903 -16.93 -35.18 32.59
CA GLN A 903 -18.19 -34.59 33.02
C GLN A 903 -18.57 -33.40 32.13
N LEU A 904 -17.62 -32.51 31.80
CA LEU A 904 -17.85 -31.40 30.89
C LEU A 904 -18.23 -31.87 29.47
N ALA A 905 -17.54 -32.87 28.93
CA ALA A 905 -17.85 -33.43 27.62
C ALA A 905 -19.25 -34.08 27.57
N ALA A 906 -19.67 -34.74 28.66
CA ALA A 906 -21.01 -35.31 28.78
C ALA A 906 -22.10 -34.23 28.81
N VAL A 907 -21.82 -33.05 29.39
CA VAL A 907 -22.75 -31.90 29.40
C VAL A 907 -22.80 -31.20 28.04
N LEU A 908 -21.68 -31.16 27.31
CA LEU A 908 -21.57 -30.49 26.00
C LEU A 908 -21.93 -31.38 24.80
N GLY A 909 -22.17 -32.68 25.02
CA GLY A 909 -22.56 -33.62 23.97
C GLY A 909 -21.43 -33.98 22.99
N GLU A 910 -20.17 -33.82 23.40
CA GLU A 910 -18.99 -34.13 22.57
C GLU A 910 -18.38 -35.49 22.97
N GLU A 911 -18.20 -36.41 22.01
CA GLU A 911 -17.45 -37.66 22.26
C GLU A 911 -15.94 -37.38 22.30
N LEU A 912 -15.28 -37.69 23.43
CA LEU A 912 -13.82 -37.59 23.58
C LEU A 912 -13.12 -38.78 22.90
N PRO A 913 -12.00 -38.55 22.18
CA PRO A 913 -11.22 -39.61 21.55
C PRO A 913 -10.50 -40.50 22.60
N PRO A 914 -10.25 -41.78 22.29
CA PRO A 914 -9.69 -42.73 23.26
C PRO A 914 -8.23 -42.41 23.61
N PRO A 915 -7.76 -42.73 24.83
CA PRO A 915 -6.42 -42.40 25.29
C PRO A 915 -5.35 -43.25 24.58
N THR A 916 -4.41 -42.59 23.91
CA THR A 916 -3.24 -43.21 23.28
C THR A 916 -2.19 -43.62 24.33
N ASN A 917 -2.08 -44.92 24.58
CA ASN A 917 -1.01 -45.53 25.35
C ASN A 917 0.29 -45.60 24.53
N GLN A 918 1.21 -44.65 24.68
CA GLN A 918 2.60 -44.80 24.20
C GLN A 918 3.52 -45.29 25.33
N LYS A 919 3.80 -46.59 25.30
CA LYS A 919 4.92 -47.22 26.02
C LYS A 919 6.24 -46.59 25.55
N ARG A 920 7.03 -46.07 26.51
CA ARG A 920 8.43 -45.66 26.30
C ARG A 920 9.30 -46.88 26.03
N GLY A 921 9.71 -47.06 24.76
CA GLY A 921 10.82 -47.94 24.40
C GLY A 921 12.14 -47.20 24.56
N GLY A 922 12.94 -47.57 25.56
CA GLY A 922 14.32 -47.15 25.69
C GLY A 922 15.26 -48.11 24.96
N GLN A 923 16.20 -47.57 24.19
CA GLN A 923 17.40 -48.30 23.80
C GLN A 923 18.65 -47.50 24.22
N LYS A 924 19.39 -48.11 25.15
CA LYS A 924 20.74 -47.75 25.59
C LYS A 924 21.74 -48.13 24.48
N LYS A 925 22.69 -47.23 24.22
CA LYS A 925 23.98 -47.59 23.59
C LYS A 925 24.80 -48.47 24.52
N LYS A 926 25.39 -49.55 24.01
CA LYS A 926 26.69 -50.07 24.47
C LYS A 926 27.41 -50.78 23.31
N LYS A 927 28.66 -50.33 23.09
CA LYS A 927 29.68 -50.73 22.12
C LYS A 927 29.41 -50.37 20.67
#